data_AF-A0A7C3G7D4-F1
#
_entry.id   AF-A0A7C3G7D4-F1
#
_cell.length_a   1.000
_cell.length_b   1.000
_cell.length_c   1.000
_cell.angle_alpha   90.00
_cell.angle_beta   90.00
_cell.angle_gamma   90.00
#
_symmetry.space_group_name_H-M   'P 1'
#
loop_
_entity.id
_entity.type
_entity.pdbx_description
1 polymer ?
#
loop_
_entity_poly.entity_id
_entity_poly.type
_entity_poly.pdbx_seq_one_letter_code
_entity_poly.pdbx_strand_id
1 'polypeptide(L)'
;MNRQRMVMIMYDKKQRHYLKLLMPLAFAVILLSVSTKINGAQLRQSSCTAALENGGFEYGTNSAPWVEVSTYELIYHNPGQAHGGNYHAWLGGVYNEHLQEELYQPLTLPATLDTVTLSYWWFMETEKHNLADYLTVSIRDSSNNTIVTVEQITNQSTADSWQESTFAWPNASDYAGQVIHIHFESDLASHPTRTTSFFIDDVSLSICNSQQTDLSLSKTAHPDPVLAGQTLTYTLTYSNAGSMAAPAVSITDTLPLSVTYGGLLNQPAGWNGPTRTGRLLAWYTPTLAPGAAGELVFTVTVNELFSGPLTNNAIITDSNASDSDPTNNQTSVTTTVKPRRCWVRLNNSSQDYFTVQAAVDASAAATDIVKVAGYCSATQTYGGHTQVVYLNKTLTVQGGYTRTNWTTPDPSAHPTTLDAAQQGRVFYIEGGSAPTITGLQITGGTTPGGNTDGGGIYLRNADLTLTHNTIFSNTSTDDAGGIYLYTGHFILEDNEISSNTAADSGAGLYLRNCSPAATLRNNRITANHAAGDHGGGLRVRRCDATLINTLIADNSVPLGGSGFYISEGNPVVRMWHTTVARNTGAGEGIYVDSGTTWLTNTLIVSQTTGIHVGGGDTAHLEATLWGSGAWANGADTAGSGTIDTAHDYYGDPAFVVPESGDYHLTASSAAVDMGVATNVTADIDGEARPQGLAPDLGWDEVLPDTTVKLETGTVSDVGANWVTVHLANSYTAPVVIGTLNNDQGALPLVTRVRHAAGSSFELRLQQPGGGTVSTRDVHYLVMESGAYTLPNGIHLEGQIYTSTVTDGSSSWHGEPQSYLHDYHGTTPVVLGQVLSYNDADWSVFWDRGSSRSQPPDANHLWTGKHVSKENPIIPRADEQIGFIVIEQSNSNNAGALYGLEYEAWLGADSVAGVDTAPPYPYTFQQTFTTTPEVALISKAAEDGGDGGWAILYGNNPLTADTIDLAIDESLASGNRTHTQEQVSYLVFQRRLIIAPEPYL
;
A
#
# COMPACT_ATOMS: atom_id res chain seq x y z
N MET A 1 -25.69 -44.26 39.50
CA MET A 1 -25.67 -44.09 40.97
C MET A 1 -25.50 -42.60 41.27
N ASN A 2 -26.35 -41.99 42.11
CA ASN A 2 -26.01 -41.44 43.43
C ASN A 2 -24.71 -40.59 43.49
N ARG A 3 -24.68 -39.34 43.99
CA ARG A 3 -25.63 -38.59 44.85
C ARG A 3 -25.52 -37.06 44.66
N GLN A 4 -26.55 -36.31 45.06
CA GLN A 4 -26.48 -34.85 45.31
C GLN A 4 -26.01 -34.55 46.75
N ARG A 5 -25.40 -33.37 46.97
CA ARG A 5 -25.71 -32.46 48.11
C ARG A 5 -25.20 -31.03 47.84
N MET A 6 -25.61 -30.07 48.68
CA MET A 6 -25.81 -28.67 48.28
C MET A 6 -25.74 -27.70 49.49
N VAL A 7 -24.90 -26.65 49.38
CA VAL A 7 -24.84 -25.38 50.17
C VAL A 7 -24.13 -24.38 49.20
N MET A 8 -24.69 -23.26 48.71
CA MET A 8 -25.01 -21.96 49.36
C MET A 8 -23.76 -21.27 49.97
N ILE A 9 -23.54 -19.94 49.91
CA ILE A 9 -24.19 -18.75 49.29
C ILE A 9 -23.06 -17.65 49.20
N MET A 10 -23.01 -16.61 48.33
CA MET A 10 -24.04 -15.68 47.82
C MET A 10 -23.71 -15.12 46.39
N TYR A 11 -23.78 -13.78 46.22
CA TYR A 11 -23.64 -12.87 45.06
C TYR A 11 -22.17 -12.64 44.61
N ASP A 12 -21.84 -12.23 43.38
CA ASP A 12 -22.38 -11.06 42.64
C ASP A 12 -22.68 -11.29 41.13
N LYS A 13 -23.12 -10.23 40.43
CA LYS A 13 -23.93 -10.27 39.19
C LYS A 13 -23.17 -10.64 37.90
N LYS A 14 -23.47 -11.83 37.37
CA LYS A 14 -23.71 -12.07 35.92
C LYS A 14 -24.90 -13.04 35.77
N GLN A 15 -25.45 -13.17 34.56
CA GLN A 15 -26.50 -14.13 34.14
C GLN A 15 -27.96 -13.92 34.66
N ARG A 16 -28.72 -13.10 33.93
CA ARG A 16 -30.15 -13.30 33.58
C ARG A 16 -30.36 -12.65 32.19
N HIS A 17 -30.75 -13.32 31.10
CA HIS A 17 -31.35 -14.64 30.93
C HIS A 17 -30.66 -15.44 29.80
N TYR A 18 -30.37 -16.72 30.03
CA TYR A 18 -30.18 -17.73 28.96
C TYR A 18 -31.30 -18.77 29.07
N LEU A 19 -32.52 -18.39 28.62
CA LEU A 19 -33.64 -19.34 28.50
C LEU A 19 -34.68 -18.90 27.45
N LYS A 20 -34.27 -18.88 26.17
CA LYS A 20 -35.14 -18.93 24.97
C LYS A 20 -34.28 -19.03 23.70
N LEU A 21 -33.60 -20.16 23.52
CA LEU A 21 -32.76 -20.44 22.34
C LEU A 21 -33.31 -21.65 21.56
N LEU A 22 -34.54 -21.53 21.04
CA LEU A 22 -35.14 -22.50 20.11
C LEU A 22 -36.42 -21.94 19.43
N MET A 23 -36.31 -20.75 18.83
CA MET A 23 -37.27 -20.17 17.88
C MET A 23 -36.55 -18.99 17.19
N PRO A 24 -36.19 -19.11 15.91
CA PRO A 24 -36.97 -18.39 14.89
C PRO A 24 -37.08 -19.18 13.58
N LEU A 25 -38.04 -20.11 13.51
CA LEU A 25 -38.44 -20.77 12.25
C LEU A 25 -39.97 -20.91 12.13
N ALA A 26 -40.68 -19.86 12.58
CA ALA A 26 -42.14 -19.90 12.80
C ALA A 26 -42.87 -18.57 12.53
N PHE A 27 -42.23 -17.60 11.84
CA PHE A 27 -42.80 -16.26 11.61
C PHE A 27 -42.71 -15.79 10.14
N ALA A 28 -42.66 -16.74 9.20
CA ALA A 28 -42.73 -16.49 7.75
C ALA A 28 -43.82 -17.34 7.05
N VAL A 29 -44.69 -18.01 7.81
CA VAL A 29 -45.70 -18.98 7.30
C VAL A 29 -47.14 -18.61 7.72
N ILE A 30 -47.31 -17.55 8.51
CA ILE A 30 -48.62 -17.00 8.89
C ILE A 30 -48.84 -15.68 8.14
N LEU A 31 -49.00 -15.80 6.82
CA LEU A 31 -49.64 -14.81 5.93
C LEU A 31 -49.88 -15.42 4.53
N LEU A 32 -48.99 -16.30 4.04
CA LEU A 32 -49.26 -17.18 2.89
C LEU A 32 -49.95 -18.49 3.31
N SER A 33 -51.16 -18.39 3.89
CA SER A 33 -52.04 -19.55 4.11
C SER A 33 -53.53 -19.21 4.39
N VAL A 34 -54.02 -18.05 3.96
CA VAL A 34 -55.48 -17.74 3.94
C VAL A 34 -55.92 -17.36 2.51
N SER A 35 -55.64 -18.25 1.56
CA SER A 35 -56.24 -18.21 0.21
C SER A 35 -56.72 -19.59 -0.20
N THR A 36 -57.84 -20.01 0.42
CA THR A 36 -58.82 -20.96 -0.16
C THR A 36 -60.03 -21.03 0.77
N LYS A 37 -61.24 -21.04 0.17
CA LYS A 37 -62.53 -21.24 0.86
C LYS A 37 -62.92 -20.20 1.94
N ILE A 38 -63.04 -18.95 1.51
CA ILE A 38 -64.23 -18.18 1.87
C ILE A 38 -65.07 -18.04 0.60
N ASN A 39 -66.16 -18.81 0.49
CA ASN A 39 -67.20 -18.55 -0.50
C ASN A 39 -68.01 -17.35 -0.01
N GLY A 40 -67.50 -16.15 -0.27
CA GLY A 40 -68.20 -14.89 -0.05
C GLY A 40 -68.10 -14.06 -1.32
N ALA A 41 -69.25 -13.74 -1.92
CA ALA A 41 -69.28 -12.81 -3.05
C ALA A 41 -68.92 -11.41 -2.55
N GLN A 42 -67.64 -11.04 -2.60
CA GLN A 42 -67.26 -9.64 -2.56
C GLN A 42 -67.85 -8.98 -3.80
N LEU A 43 -68.69 -7.97 -3.56
CA LEU A 43 -69.33 -7.21 -4.61
C LEU A 43 -68.29 -6.37 -5.35
N ARG A 44 -67.69 -6.94 -6.41
CA ARG A 44 -67.35 -6.14 -7.59
C ARG A 44 -68.64 -5.37 -7.92
N GLN A 45 -68.62 -4.04 -7.89
CA GLN A 45 -69.77 -3.26 -8.31
C GLN A 45 -69.84 -3.31 -9.84
N SER A 46 -70.32 -4.44 -10.35
CA SER A 46 -70.57 -4.68 -11.75
C SER A 46 -71.87 -3.99 -12.16
N SER A 47 -71.76 -2.80 -12.74
CA SER A 47 -72.89 -2.14 -13.41
C SER A 47 -73.20 -2.92 -14.68
N CYS A 48 -74.24 -3.75 -14.65
CA CYS A 48 -74.76 -4.44 -15.81
C CYS A 48 -75.83 -3.59 -16.51
N THR A 49 -75.79 -3.51 -17.84
CA THR A 49 -76.76 -2.80 -18.68
C THR A 49 -77.28 -3.72 -19.77
N ALA A 50 -78.60 -3.74 -19.96
CA ALA A 50 -79.20 -4.31 -21.17
C ALA A 50 -78.86 -3.41 -22.37
N ALA A 51 -78.36 -4.03 -23.45
CA ALA A 51 -77.81 -3.34 -24.62
C ALA A 51 -78.60 -3.59 -25.92
N LEU A 52 -79.68 -4.38 -25.87
CA LEU A 52 -80.66 -4.52 -26.95
C LEU A 52 -81.87 -3.61 -26.65
N GLU A 53 -82.38 -2.95 -27.68
CA GLU A 53 -83.63 -2.18 -27.65
C GLU A 53 -84.76 -3.02 -28.26
N ASN A 54 -86.02 -2.84 -27.81
CA ASN A 54 -87.18 -3.64 -28.26
C ASN A 54 -86.96 -5.19 -28.21
N GLY A 55 -86.30 -5.69 -27.16
CA GLY A 55 -85.85 -7.09 -27.07
C GLY A 55 -86.96 -8.16 -27.10
N GLY A 56 -88.08 -7.90 -26.42
CA GLY A 56 -89.32 -8.71 -26.50
C GLY A 56 -90.33 -8.17 -27.51
N PHE A 57 -89.85 -7.50 -28.58
CA PHE A 57 -90.61 -7.10 -29.78
C PHE A 57 -91.86 -6.19 -29.60
N GLU A 58 -92.26 -5.83 -28.38
CA GLU A 58 -93.52 -5.18 -27.99
C GLU A 58 -93.92 -3.87 -28.71
N TYR A 59 -92.99 -3.19 -29.38
CA TYR A 59 -93.32 -2.00 -30.17
C TYR A 59 -93.67 -2.32 -31.65
N GLY A 60 -93.57 -3.58 -32.06
CA GLY A 60 -93.82 -4.05 -33.42
C GLY A 60 -92.84 -3.51 -34.46
N THR A 61 -93.14 -3.76 -35.72
CA THR A 61 -92.33 -3.38 -36.90
C THR A 61 -92.20 -1.89 -37.15
N ASN A 62 -93.03 -1.06 -36.53
CA ASN A 62 -93.10 0.38 -36.79
C ASN A 62 -92.10 1.21 -35.98
N SER A 63 -91.23 0.57 -35.20
CA SER A 63 -90.05 1.19 -34.59
C SER A 63 -88.84 0.26 -34.65
N ALA A 64 -87.80 0.72 -35.35
CA ALA A 64 -86.46 0.12 -35.33
C ALA A 64 -86.00 -0.10 -33.87
N PRO A 65 -85.31 -1.22 -33.56
CA PRO A 65 -83.99 -1.46 -34.14
C PRO A 65 -83.77 -2.83 -34.80
N TRP A 66 -84.78 -3.73 -34.77
CA TRP A 66 -84.72 -5.00 -35.49
C TRP A 66 -84.82 -4.78 -37.02
N VAL A 67 -84.10 -5.62 -37.76
CA VAL A 67 -84.10 -5.68 -39.23
C VAL A 67 -84.60 -7.05 -39.66
N GLU A 68 -85.69 -7.06 -40.42
CA GLU A 68 -86.30 -8.25 -41.01
C GLU A 68 -85.78 -8.45 -42.44
N VAL A 69 -85.34 -9.66 -42.76
CA VAL A 69 -84.94 -10.09 -44.11
C VAL A 69 -85.87 -11.23 -44.55
N SER A 70 -87.12 -10.86 -44.81
CA SER A 70 -88.13 -11.71 -45.48
C SER A 70 -88.95 -10.84 -46.45
N THR A 71 -89.77 -11.47 -47.30
CA THR A 71 -90.83 -10.78 -48.05
C THR A 71 -92.10 -10.57 -47.22
N TYR A 72 -92.10 -11.00 -45.96
CA TYR A 72 -93.22 -10.94 -45.02
C TYR A 72 -92.80 -10.31 -43.68
N GLU A 73 -93.81 -9.91 -42.90
CA GLU A 73 -93.64 -9.31 -41.57
C GLU A 73 -93.34 -10.41 -40.54
N LEU A 74 -92.12 -10.41 -39.97
CA LEU A 74 -91.65 -11.45 -39.04
C LEU A 74 -92.07 -11.17 -37.59
N ILE A 75 -92.10 -9.90 -37.17
CA ILE A 75 -92.55 -9.51 -35.83
C ILE A 75 -94.09 -9.41 -35.80
N TYR A 76 -94.73 -10.39 -35.16
CA TYR A 76 -96.18 -10.60 -35.25
C TYR A 76 -96.92 -10.36 -33.93
N HIS A 77 -98.01 -9.59 -33.98
CA HIS A 77 -98.91 -9.35 -32.84
C HIS A 77 -99.83 -10.55 -32.60
N ASN A 78 -99.48 -11.40 -31.63
CA ASN A 78 -100.35 -12.47 -31.12
C ASN A 78 -100.17 -12.68 -29.61
N PRO A 79 -100.96 -12.01 -28.76
CA PRO A 79 -100.94 -12.18 -27.30
C PRO A 79 -101.37 -13.58 -26.81
N GLY A 80 -101.77 -14.48 -27.69
CA GLY A 80 -102.02 -15.89 -27.38
C GLY A 80 -100.83 -16.81 -27.63
N GLN A 81 -99.75 -16.31 -28.27
CA GLN A 81 -98.58 -17.09 -28.67
C GLN A 81 -97.28 -16.58 -28.04
N ALA A 82 -97.13 -15.25 -27.89
CA ALA A 82 -95.95 -14.62 -27.31
C ALA A 82 -95.64 -15.14 -25.89
N HIS A 83 -94.36 -15.10 -25.52
CA HIS A 83 -93.90 -15.45 -24.17
C HIS A 83 -94.12 -14.28 -23.21
N GLY A 84 -93.70 -13.08 -23.65
CA GLY A 84 -93.94 -11.80 -23.01
C GLY A 84 -94.96 -10.96 -23.79
N GLY A 85 -95.78 -10.18 -23.09
CA GLY A 85 -96.57 -9.11 -23.73
C GLY A 85 -97.59 -9.57 -24.79
N ASN A 86 -97.37 -9.14 -26.04
CA ASN A 86 -98.32 -9.14 -27.16
C ASN A 86 -97.68 -9.48 -28.51
N TYR A 87 -96.39 -9.18 -28.69
CA TYR A 87 -95.60 -9.43 -29.91
C TYR A 87 -94.56 -10.53 -29.69
N HIS A 88 -94.16 -11.18 -30.78
CA HIS A 88 -93.02 -12.08 -30.83
C HIS A 88 -92.51 -12.13 -32.28
N ALA A 89 -91.29 -12.62 -32.49
CA ALA A 89 -90.79 -12.92 -33.82
C ALA A 89 -91.20 -14.33 -34.26
N TRP A 90 -91.60 -14.48 -35.52
CA TRP A 90 -92.01 -15.73 -36.15
C TRP A 90 -91.22 -15.94 -37.44
N LEU A 91 -90.46 -17.04 -37.52
CA LEU A 91 -89.66 -17.43 -38.68
C LEU A 91 -90.09 -18.81 -39.18
N GLY A 92 -90.37 -18.93 -40.49
CA GLY A 92 -90.88 -20.14 -41.12
C GLY A 92 -92.38 -20.35 -40.93
N GLY A 93 -93.13 -20.68 -41.99
CA GLY A 93 -94.60 -20.70 -41.96
C GLY A 93 -95.26 -21.55 -43.05
N VAL A 94 -96.59 -21.63 -43.00
CA VAL A 94 -97.42 -22.67 -43.64
C VAL A 94 -97.68 -22.49 -45.16
N TYR A 95 -96.65 -22.15 -45.94
CA TYR A 95 -96.61 -22.36 -47.40
C TYR A 95 -95.16 -22.65 -47.85
N ASN A 96 -95.00 -23.40 -48.95
CA ASN A 96 -93.72 -23.98 -49.39
C ASN A 96 -92.73 -22.97 -50.02
N GLU A 97 -92.76 -21.71 -49.56
CA GLU A 97 -92.12 -20.55 -50.19
C GLU A 97 -91.12 -19.86 -49.25
N HIS A 98 -91.18 -20.13 -47.94
CA HIS A 98 -90.36 -19.53 -46.88
C HIS A 98 -89.18 -20.43 -46.48
N LEU A 99 -88.19 -20.62 -47.36
CA LEU A 99 -87.10 -21.57 -47.08
C LEU A 99 -85.94 -21.00 -46.23
N GLN A 100 -85.76 -19.68 -46.21
CA GLN A 100 -84.71 -18.99 -45.45
C GLN A 100 -85.18 -17.57 -45.13
N GLU A 101 -85.18 -17.20 -43.85
CA GLU A 101 -85.58 -15.86 -43.35
C GLU A 101 -84.61 -15.43 -42.24
N GLU A 102 -84.15 -14.17 -42.24
CA GLU A 102 -83.27 -13.63 -41.21
C GLU A 102 -83.95 -12.51 -40.39
N LEU A 103 -83.64 -12.45 -39.10
CA LEU A 103 -84.01 -11.38 -38.18
C LEU A 103 -82.79 -10.99 -37.34
N TYR A 104 -82.40 -9.71 -37.34
CA TYR A 104 -81.23 -9.28 -36.56
C TYR A 104 -81.31 -7.86 -36.02
N GLN A 105 -80.54 -7.57 -34.96
CA GLN A 105 -80.37 -6.22 -34.40
C GLN A 105 -78.88 -5.83 -34.37
N PRO A 106 -78.49 -4.71 -35.00
CA PRO A 106 -77.14 -4.17 -34.89
C PRO A 106 -76.95 -3.32 -33.62
N LEU A 107 -75.85 -3.52 -32.90
CA LEU A 107 -75.48 -2.71 -31.72
C LEU A 107 -73.95 -2.57 -31.57
N THR A 108 -73.50 -1.51 -30.91
CA THR A 108 -72.08 -1.26 -30.63
C THR A 108 -71.72 -1.70 -29.21
N LEU A 109 -70.72 -2.58 -29.07
CA LEU A 109 -70.19 -2.95 -27.76
C LEU A 109 -69.41 -1.78 -27.13
N PRO A 110 -69.51 -1.55 -25.80
CA PRO A 110 -68.68 -0.57 -25.10
C PRO A 110 -67.17 -0.83 -25.28
N ALA A 111 -66.36 0.23 -25.24
CA ALA A 111 -64.90 0.15 -25.37
C ALA A 111 -64.18 -0.47 -24.15
N THR A 112 -64.90 -0.71 -23.06
CA THR A 112 -64.46 -1.52 -21.91
C THR A 112 -65.65 -2.40 -21.50
N LEU A 113 -65.42 -3.69 -21.23
CA LEU A 113 -66.41 -4.65 -20.75
C LEU A 113 -65.69 -5.85 -20.11
N ASP A 114 -66.33 -6.49 -19.14
CA ASP A 114 -65.81 -7.69 -18.45
C ASP A 114 -66.55 -8.95 -18.91
N THR A 115 -67.89 -8.89 -18.98
CA THR A 115 -68.75 -10.04 -19.31
C THR A 115 -69.94 -9.60 -20.16
N VAL A 116 -70.24 -10.36 -21.21
CA VAL A 116 -71.43 -10.20 -22.03
C VAL A 116 -72.23 -11.50 -22.02
N THR A 117 -73.54 -11.40 -21.76
CA THR A 117 -74.47 -12.54 -21.76
C THR A 117 -75.67 -12.23 -22.62
N LEU A 118 -75.95 -13.09 -23.60
CA LEU A 118 -77.16 -13.08 -24.42
C LEU A 118 -78.18 -14.05 -23.79
N SER A 119 -79.45 -13.65 -23.70
CA SER A 119 -80.58 -14.52 -23.39
C SER A 119 -81.69 -14.31 -24.42
N TYR A 120 -82.52 -15.32 -24.63
CA TYR A 120 -83.75 -15.25 -25.43
C TYR A 120 -84.65 -16.43 -25.10
N TRP A 121 -85.94 -16.25 -25.34
CA TRP A 121 -86.92 -17.31 -25.29
C TRP A 121 -87.23 -17.80 -26.71
N TRP A 122 -87.44 -19.10 -26.88
CA TRP A 122 -87.83 -19.69 -28.15
C TRP A 122 -88.88 -20.80 -28.00
N PHE A 123 -89.71 -20.98 -29.02
CA PHE A 123 -90.71 -22.03 -29.13
C PHE A 123 -90.77 -22.54 -30.58
N MET A 124 -91.32 -23.73 -30.81
CA MET A 124 -91.41 -24.33 -32.14
C MET A 124 -92.67 -25.16 -32.32
N GLU A 125 -93.35 -24.97 -33.44
CA GLU A 125 -94.42 -25.84 -33.92
C GLU A 125 -93.95 -26.62 -35.15
N THR A 126 -94.03 -27.96 -35.10
CA THR A 126 -93.63 -28.83 -36.22
C THR A 126 -94.34 -30.18 -36.17
N GLU A 127 -94.68 -30.73 -37.33
CA GLU A 127 -94.96 -32.17 -37.47
C GLU A 127 -93.63 -32.91 -37.66
N LYS A 128 -93.27 -33.78 -36.71
CA LYS A 128 -91.90 -34.33 -36.60
C LYS A 128 -91.51 -35.22 -37.80
N HIS A 129 -90.44 -34.86 -38.52
CA HIS A 129 -90.00 -35.51 -39.77
C HIS A 129 -88.49 -35.80 -39.87
N ASN A 130 -88.14 -36.51 -40.95
CA ASN A 130 -86.83 -37.13 -41.15
C ASN A 130 -85.79 -36.18 -41.79
N LEU A 131 -86.23 -35.01 -42.28
CA LEU A 131 -85.36 -33.94 -42.76
C LEU A 131 -85.33 -32.87 -41.66
N ALA A 132 -84.14 -32.35 -41.37
CA ALA A 132 -83.94 -31.36 -40.32
C ALA A 132 -84.11 -29.95 -40.89
N ASP A 133 -85.08 -29.22 -40.34
CA ASP A 133 -85.15 -27.76 -40.40
C ASP A 133 -84.35 -27.18 -39.23
N TYR A 134 -83.83 -25.96 -39.37
CA TYR A 134 -83.02 -25.29 -38.35
C TYR A 134 -83.45 -23.85 -38.08
N LEU A 135 -83.26 -23.43 -36.83
CA LEU A 135 -83.09 -22.03 -36.44
C LEU A 135 -81.67 -21.90 -35.89
N THR A 136 -80.84 -21.09 -36.55
CA THR A 136 -79.47 -20.80 -36.14
C THR A 136 -79.43 -19.46 -35.45
N VAL A 137 -78.99 -19.43 -34.19
CA VAL A 137 -78.77 -18.21 -33.43
C VAL A 137 -77.28 -17.88 -33.45
N SER A 138 -76.92 -16.65 -33.77
CA SER A 138 -75.54 -16.23 -33.99
C SER A 138 -75.28 -14.79 -33.58
N ILE A 139 -74.02 -14.52 -33.21
CA ILE A 139 -73.48 -13.16 -33.15
C ILE A 139 -72.62 -12.98 -34.39
N ARG A 140 -72.87 -11.92 -35.17
CA ARG A 140 -72.15 -11.60 -36.42
C ARG A 140 -71.43 -10.25 -36.32
N ASP A 141 -70.42 -10.04 -37.15
CA ASP A 141 -69.79 -8.73 -37.31
C ASP A 141 -70.64 -7.77 -38.17
N SER A 142 -70.22 -6.51 -38.27
CA SER A 142 -70.88 -5.50 -39.10
C SER A 142 -70.86 -5.76 -40.62
N SER A 143 -70.14 -6.80 -41.07
CA SER A 143 -70.13 -7.31 -42.44
C SER A 143 -70.97 -8.59 -42.60
N ASN A 144 -71.72 -8.96 -41.56
CA ASN A 144 -72.55 -10.16 -41.42
C ASN A 144 -71.77 -11.49 -41.43
N ASN A 145 -70.46 -11.51 -41.13
CA ASN A 145 -69.73 -12.76 -40.88
C ASN A 145 -70.03 -13.27 -39.47
N THR A 146 -70.31 -14.57 -39.31
CA THR A 146 -70.53 -15.17 -37.98
C THR A 146 -69.25 -15.11 -37.14
N ILE A 147 -69.32 -14.40 -36.02
CA ILE A 147 -68.31 -14.40 -34.95
C ILE A 147 -68.45 -15.67 -34.10
N VAL A 148 -69.68 -15.99 -33.70
CA VAL A 148 -69.99 -17.21 -32.95
C VAL A 148 -71.44 -17.65 -33.22
N THR A 149 -71.62 -18.94 -33.52
CA THR A 149 -72.94 -19.59 -33.43
C THR A 149 -73.23 -19.84 -31.96
N VAL A 150 -74.31 -19.25 -31.45
CA VAL A 150 -74.75 -19.31 -30.06
C VAL A 150 -75.46 -20.63 -29.80
N GLU A 151 -76.42 -20.98 -30.66
CA GLU A 151 -77.19 -22.21 -30.62
C GLU A 151 -77.65 -22.56 -32.04
N GLN A 152 -77.93 -23.84 -32.30
CA GLN A 152 -78.65 -24.27 -33.49
C GLN A 152 -79.76 -25.22 -33.06
N ILE A 153 -80.99 -24.71 -33.12
CA ILE A 153 -82.23 -25.39 -32.77
C ILE A 153 -82.73 -26.12 -34.03
N THR A 154 -83.39 -27.28 -33.87
CA THR A 154 -83.84 -28.10 -35.01
C THR A 154 -85.17 -28.81 -34.74
N ASN A 155 -85.92 -29.16 -35.78
CA ASN A 155 -87.21 -29.86 -35.69
C ASN A 155 -87.18 -31.26 -35.03
N GLN A 156 -85.99 -31.77 -34.71
CA GLN A 156 -85.79 -32.99 -33.88
C GLN A 156 -85.69 -32.69 -32.38
N SER A 157 -85.58 -31.43 -31.97
CA SER A 157 -85.67 -31.01 -30.56
C SER A 157 -87.13 -31.10 -30.07
N THR A 158 -87.32 -31.42 -28.79
CA THR A 158 -88.65 -31.65 -28.20
C THR A 158 -89.07 -30.48 -27.32
N ALA A 159 -89.63 -29.44 -27.94
CA ALA A 159 -90.07 -28.22 -27.26
C ALA A 159 -91.51 -27.86 -27.65
N ASP A 160 -92.48 -28.68 -27.21
CA ASP A 160 -93.92 -28.41 -27.34
C ASP A 160 -94.38 -27.27 -26.37
N SER A 161 -93.46 -26.39 -25.94
CA SER A 161 -93.63 -25.20 -25.08
C SER A 161 -92.38 -24.30 -25.14
N TRP A 162 -92.53 -23.00 -24.85
CA TRP A 162 -91.41 -22.03 -24.72
C TRP A 162 -90.25 -22.53 -23.84
N GLN A 163 -89.02 -22.28 -24.28
CA GLN A 163 -87.74 -22.57 -23.62
C GLN A 163 -86.90 -21.28 -23.49
N GLU A 164 -86.07 -21.19 -22.45
CA GLU A 164 -85.08 -20.12 -22.28
C GLU A 164 -83.69 -20.61 -22.67
N SER A 165 -83.01 -19.88 -23.56
CA SER A 165 -81.60 -20.08 -23.89
C SER A 165 -80.78 -18.91 -23.34
N THR A 166 -79.59 -19.21 -22.79
CA THR A 166 -78.67 -18.21 -22.23
C THR A 166 -77.22 -18.57 -22.55
N PHE A 167 -76.47 -17.59 -23.07
CA PHE A 167 -75.11 -17.74 -23.55
C PHE A 167 -74.21 -16.63 -23.01
N ALA A 168 -73.28 -16.98 -22.12
CA ALA A 168 -72.19 -16.10 -21.72
C ALA A 168 -71.09 -16.16 -22.78
N TRP A 169 -70.82 -15.04 -23.45
CA TRP A 169 -69.91 -14.96 -24.59
C TRP A 169 -68.45 -14.78 -24.13
N PRO A 170 -67.57 -15.80 -24.24
CA PRO A 170 -66.29 -15.80 -23.51
C PRO A 170 -65.24 -14.81 -24.02
N ASN A 171 -65.33 -14.42 -25.29
CA ASN A 171 -64.34 -13.58 -25.98
C ASN A 171 -64.90 -12.20 -26.37
N ALA A 172 -65.97 -11.73 -25.73
CA ALA A 172 -66.61 -10.46 -26.07
C ALA A 172 -65.67 -9.25 -25.96
N SER A 173 -64.63 -9.33 -25.13
CA SER A 173 -63.57 -8.33 -24.98
C SER A 173 -62.85 -8.01 -26.30
N ASP A 174 -62.68 -9.01 -27.15
CA ASP A 174 -61.93 -8.90 -28.42
C ASP A 174 -62.70 -8.02 -29.44
N TYR A 175 -63.99 -7.81 -29.18
CA TYR A 175 -64.93 -7.01 -29.97
C TYR A 175 -65.35 -5.71 -29.27
N ALA A 176 -64.74 -5.35 -28.14
CA ALA A 176 -65.01 -4.11 -27.44
C ALA A 176 -64.85 -2.88 -28.36
N GLY A 177 -65.84 -1.98 -28.36
CA GLY A 177 -65.90 -0.82 -29.26
C GLY A 177 -66.36 -1.10 -30.70
N GLN A 178 -66.63 -2.37 -31.06
CA GLN A 178 -67.05 -2.76 -32.41
C GLN A 178 -68.57 -2.90 -32.53
N VAL A 179 -69.08 -2.86 -33.77
CA VAL A 179 -70.50 -3.13 -34.09
C VAL A 179 -70.68 -4.61 -34.37
N ILE A 180 -71.67 -5.22 -33.70
CA ILE A 180 -72.10 -6.61 -33.88
C ILE A 180 -73.58 -6.68 -34.24
N HIS A 181 -74.00 -7.80 -34.81
CA HIS A 181 -75.41 -8.15 -34.99
C HIS A 181 -75.76 -9.34 -34.07
N ILE A 182 -76.84 -9.23 -33.29
CA ILE A 182 -77.52 -10.40 -32.72
C ILE A 182 -78.49 -10.91 -33.78
N HIS A 183 -78.32 -12.14 -34.25
CA HIS A 183 -78.84 -12.60 -35.54
C HIS A 183 -79.47 -14.01 -35.45
N PHE A 184 -80.69 -14.13 -35.95
CA PHE A 184 -81.51 -15.34 -36.00
C PHE A 184 -81.80 -15.68 -37.47
N GLU A 185 -81.55 -16.93 -37.88
CA GLU A 185 -81.70 -17.39 -39.27
C GLU A 185 -82.44 -18.73 -39.32
N SER A 186 -83.54 -18.81 -40.07
CA SER A 186 -84.18 -20.08 -40.40
C SER A 186 -83.57 -20.71 -41.67
N ASP A 187 -83.44 -22.04 -41.68
CA ASP A 187 -83.07 -22.85 -42.85
C ASP A 187 -84.02 -24.06 -42.89
N LEU A 188 -85.00 -24.04 -43.81
CA LEU A 188 -86.07 -25.03 -43.89
C LEU A 188 -85.90 -25.96 -45.10
N ALA A 189 -86.07 -27.26 -44.88
CA ALA A 189 -86.03 -28.25 -45.96
C ALA A 189 -87.30 -28.17 -46.81
N SER A 190 -87.15 -27.97 -48.13
CA SER A 190 -88.30 -27.85 -49.04
C SER A 190 -89.20 -29.11 -49.04
N HIS A 191 -90.39 -28.97 -48.45
CA HIS A 191 -91.36 -30.06 -48.28
C HIS A 191 -92.71 -29.67 -48.91
N PRO A 192 -93.41 -30.57 -49.62
CA PRO A 192 -94.57 -30.18 -50.44
C PRO A 192 -95.87 -29.89 -49.67
N THR A 193 -95.97 -30.23 -48.38
CA THR A 193 -97.25 -30.21 -47.63
C THR A 193 -97.14 -29.95 -46.11
N ARG A 194 -95.95 -29.64 -45.57
CA ARG A 194 -95.70 -29.53 -44.12
C ARG A 194 -94.57 -28.55 -43.85
N THR A 195 -94.62 -27.86 -42.72
CA THR A 195 -93.77 -26.70 -42.42
C THR A 195 -93.45 -26.64 -40.93
N THR A 196 -92.22 -26.27 -40.58
CA THR A 196 -91.81 -25.93 -39.21
C THR A 196 -91.92 -24.41 -39.02
N SER A 197 -92.36 -23.98 -37.85
CA SER A 197 -92.38 -22.58 -37.42
C SER A 197 -91.58 -22.41 -36.14
N PHE A 198 -90.67 -21.46 -36.14
CA PHE A 198 -89.90 -21.05 -34.97
C PHE A 198 -90.41 -19.70 -34.46
N PHE A 199 -90.61 -19.61 -33.15
CA PHE A 199 -91.04 -18.39 -32.46
C PHE A 199 -89.93 -17.94 -31.51
N ILE A 200 -89.68 -16.64 -31.41
CA ILE A 200 -88.56 -16.06 -30.64
C ILE A 200 -89.08 -14.81 -29.89
N ASP A 201 -88.69 -14.66 -28.63
CA ASP A 201 -89.17 -13.58 -27.75
C ASP A 201 -88.16 -13.24 -26.64
N ASP A 202 -88.41 -12.17 -25.87
CA ASP A 202 -87.67 -11.74 -24.68
C ASP A 202 -86.12 -11.73 -24.85
N VAL A 203 -85.64 -11.27 -26.01
CA VAL A 203 -84.21 -11.25 -26.33
C VAL A 203 -83.49 -10.14 -25.53
N SER A 204 -82.47 -10.50 -24.76
CA SER A 204 -81.70 -9.54 -23.94
C SER A 204 -80.19 -9.76 -24.07
N LEU A 205 -79.42 -8.67 -24.13
CA LEU A 205 -77.95 -8.69 -24.09
C LEU A 205 -77.47 -7.88 -22.89
N SER A 206 -77.01 -8.55 -21.84
CA SER A 206 -76.47 -7.90 -20.63
C SER A 206 -74.96 -7.75 -20.74
N ILE A 207 -74.47 -6.51 -20.67
CA ILE A 207 -73.05 -6.15 -20.65
C ILE A 207 -72.69 -5.62 -19.27
N CYS A 208 -71.62 -6.11 -18.65
CA CYS A 208 -71.17 -5.68 -17.32
C CYS A 208 -69.67 -5.33 -17.30
N ASN A 209 -69.30 -4.34 -16.48
CA ASN A 209 -67.91 -3.90 -16.26
C ASN A 209 -67.62 -3.90 -14.76
N SER A 210 -66.42 -4.26 -14.30
CA SER A 210 -66.04 -4.10 -12.88
C SER A 210 -65.16 -2.88 -12.62
N GLN A 211 -65.37 -2.26 -11.45
CA GLN A 211 -64.63 -1.07 -11.02
C GLN A 211 -63.62 -1.44 -9.93
N GLN A 212 -62.37 -0.98 -10.07
CA GLN A 212 -61.24 -1.30 -9.19
C GLN A 212 -60.34 -0.07 -8.97
N THR A 213 -59.56 -0.10 -7.88
CA THR A 213 -58.41 0.79 -7.67
C THR A 213 -57.15 0.13 -8.25
N ASP A 214 -56.12 0.90 -8.57
CA ASP A 214 -54.82 0.36 -9.02
C ASP A 214 -53.74 1.31 -8.52
N LEU A 215 -53.39 1.20 -7.24
CA LEU A 215 -52.32 2.02 -6.68
C LEU A 215 -50.97 1.57 -7.25
N SER A 216 -49.93 2.38 -7.07
CA SER A 216 -48.54 1.89 -7.22
C SER A 216 -47.57 2.77 -6.44
N LEU A 217 -46.39 2.22 -6.11
CA LEU A 217 -45.32 2.97 -5.47
C LEU A 217 -43.93 2.56 -5.99
N SER A 218 -43.12 3.54 -6.38
CA SER A 218 -41.72 3.35 -6.74
C SER A 218 -40.81 4.24 -5.90
N LYS A 219 -39.55 3.82 -5.71
CA LYS A 219 -38.58 4.49 -4.84
C LYS A 219 -37.22 4.60 -5.48
N THR A 220 -36.63 5.79 -5.44
CA THR A 220 -35.25 6.06 -5.87
C THR A 220 -34.44 6.72 -4.74
N ALA A 221 -33.12 6.73 -4.89
CA ALA A 221 -32.18 7.29 -3.93
C ALA A 221 -31.04 8.00 -4.65
N HIS A 222 -30.56 9.13 -4.12
CA HIS A 222 -29.41 9.86 -4.67
C HIS A 222 -28.66 10.65 -3.58
N PRO A 223 -27.31 10.66 -3.56
CA PRO A 223 -26.41 9.95 -4.48
C PRO A 223 -26.31 8.44 -4.21
N ASP A 224 -25.91 7.67 -5.22
CA ASP A 224 -25.50 6.28 -5.09
C ASP A 224 -24.24 6.07 -5.95
N PRO A 225 -23.08 5.69 -5.37
CA PRO A 225 -22.82 5.49 -3.95
C PRO A 225 -22.87 6.79 -3.12
N VAL A 226 -23.17 6.65 -1.83
CA VAL A 226 -23.10 7.73 -0.81
C VAL A 226 -21.95 7.46 0.15
N LEU A 227 -21.38 8.50 0.75
CA LEU A 227 -20.35 8.35 1.81
C LEU A 227 -21.01 8.26 3.19
N ALA A 228 -20.43 7.47 4.09
CA ALA A 228 -20.82 7.44 5.49
C ALA A 228 -20.72 8.86 6.11
N GLY A 229 -21.75 9.29 6.85
CA GLY A 229 -21.87 10.66 7.38
C GLY A 229 -22.56 11.67 6.44
N GLN A 230 -22.77 11.35 5.16
CA GLN A 230 -23.41 12.27 4.20
C GLN A 230 -24.94 12.14 4.14
N THR A 231 -25.56 13.13 3.51
CA THR A 231 -27.00 13.14 3.23
C THR A 231 -27.34 12.29 2.02
N LEU A 232 -28.40 11.50 2.13
CA LEU A 232 -29.02 10.71 1.08
C LEU A 232 -30.47 11.21 0.90
N THR A 233 -30.85 11.55 -0.34
CA THR A 233 -32.22 11.93 -0.70
C THR A 233 -32.97 10.71 -1.20
N TYR A 234 -34.20 10.52 -0.72
CA TYR A 234 -35.15 9.53 -1.24
C TYR A 234 -36.32 10.24 -1.92
N THR A 235 -36.70 9.75 -3.10
CA THR A 235 -37.96 10.09 -3.78
C THR A 235 -38.88 8.88 -3.75
N LEU A 236 -40.16 9.12 -3.48
CA LEU A 236 -41.25 8.15 -3.53
C LEU A 236 -42.28 8.64 -4.56
N THR A 237 -42.39 7.96 -5.69
CA THR A 237 -43.28 8.32 -6.81
C THR A 237 -44.46 7.35 -6.80
N TYR A 238 -45.68 7.87 -6.69
CA TYR A 238 -46.92 7.11 -6.51
C TYR A 238 -47.95 7.41 -7.60
N SER A 239 -48.91 6.50 -7.81
CA SER A 239 -50.08 6.72 -8.67
C SER A 239 -51.34 5.98 -8.18
N ASN A 240 -52.49 6.31 -8.78
CA ASN A 240 -53.66 5.44 -8.90
C ASN A 240 -54.05 5.37 -10.39
N ALA A 241 -53.83 4.23 -11.06
CA ALA A 241 -54.23 4.00 -12.45
C ALA A 241 -55.64 3.41 -12.60
N GLY A 242 -56.30 3.06 -11.47
CA GLY A 242 -57.58 2.36 -11.45
C GLY A 242 -58.77 3.24 -11.85
N SER A 243 -59.89 2.59 -12.16
CA SER A 243 -61.14 3.25 -12.54
C SER A 243 -61.87 3.91 -11.36
N MET A 244 -61.53 3.57 -10.11
CA MET A 244 -62.08 4.18 -8.89
C MET A 244 -61.07 5.06 -8.15
N ALA A 245 -61.60 6.03 -7.38
CA ALA A 245 -60.81 6.78 -6.42
C ALA A 245 -60.46 5.89 -5.21
N ALA A 246 -59.19 5.85 -4.82
CA ALA A 246 -58.68 5.08 -3.68
C ALA A 246 -58.95 5.84 -2.36
N PRO A 247 -59.76 5.32 -1.41
CA PRO A 247 -60.13 6.02 -0.19
C PRO A 247 -59.12 5.80 0.96
N ALA A 248 -58.76 6.88 1.65
CA ALA A 248 -57.89 6.88 2.83
C ALA A 248 -56.47 6.31 2.57
N VAL A 249 -55.85 6.72 1.46
CA VAL A 249 -54.52 6.25 1.03
C VAL A 249 -53.43 6.69 2.02
N SER A 250 -52.56 5.76 2.40
CA SER A 250 -51.37 6.03 3.21
C SER A 250 -50.11 5.46 2.56
N ILE A 251 -49.03 6.25 2.56
CA ILE A 251 -47.68 5.80 2.20
C ILE A 251 -46.87 5.72 3.49
N THR A 252 -46.16 4.62 3.69
CA THR A 252 -45.27 4.41 4.84
C THR A 252 -43.87 4.03 4.40
N ASP A 253 -42.85 4.51 5.13
CA ASP A 253 -41.43 4.29 4.85
C ASP A 253 -40.70 4.01 6.17
N THR A 254 -39.92 2.92 6.25
CA THR A 254 -39.31 2.48 7.51
C THR A 254 -37.79 2.60 7.47
N LEU A 255 -37.30 3.77 7.86
CA LEU A 255 -35.88 4.14 7.81
C LEU A 255 -34.98 3.08 8.47
N PRO A 256 -33.86 2.67 7.84
CA PRO A 256 -32.89 1.75 8.45
C PRO A 256 -32.29 2.28 9.76
N LEU A 257 -31.75 1.38 10.59
CA LEU A 257 -30.98 1.77 11.79
C LEU A 257 -29.70 2.58 11.45
N SER A 258 -29.21 2.44 10.22
CA SER A 258 -28.01 3.11 9.70
C SER A 258 -28.23 4.55 9.24
N VAL A 259 -29.43 5.13 9.40
CA VAL A 259 -29.73 6.52 8.99
C VAL A 259 -30.55 7.28 10.04
N THR A 260 -30.44 8.61 10.01
CA THR A 260 -31.27 9.54 10.78
C THR A 260 -32.10 10.41 9.82
N TYR A 261 -33.37 10.66 10.12
CA TYR A 261 -34.22 11.51 9.28
C TYR A 261 -33.71 12.97 9.23
N GLY A 262 -33.47 13.48 8.02
CA GLY A 262 -32.93 14.83 7.77
C GLY A 262 -34.00 15.89 7.54
N GLY A 263 -35.08 15.58 6.82
CA GLY A 263 -36.17 16.52 6.56
C GLY A 263 -37.05 16.15 5.37
N LEU A 264 -38.15 16.88 5.19
CA LEU A 264 -39.03 16.80 4.02
C LEU A 264 -38.61 17.88 3.02
N LEU A 265 -38.51 17.55 1.73
CA LEU A 265 -38.19 18.48 0.65
C LEU A 265 -39.41 18.78 -0.24
N ASN A 266 -40.25 17.79 -0.54
CA ASN A 266 -41.44 17.96 -1.37
C ASN A 266 -42.61 17.10 -0.88
N GLN A 267 -43.83 17.64 -0.97
CA GLN A 267 -45.09 16.94 -0.69
C GLN A 267 -46.23 17.57 -1.50
N PRO A 268 -46.98 16.80 -2.32
CA PRO A 268 -48.06 17.34 -3.14
C PRO A 268 -49.26 17.77 -2.29
N ALA A 269 -50.02 18.75 -2.79
CA ALA A 269 -51.22 19.24 -2.12
C ALA A 269 -52.25 18.11 -1.91
N GLY A 270 -52.88 18.09 -0.72
CA GLY A 270 -53.81 17.03 -0.29
C GLY A 270 -53.18 15.99 0.64
N TRP A 271 -51.87 15.77 0.55
CA TRP A 271 -51.14 14.91 1.49
C TRP A 271 -50.85 15.60 2.83
N ASN A 272 -50.91 14.80 3.89
CA ASN A 272 -50.58 15.15 5.26
C ASN A 272 -49.42 14.25 5.74
N GLY A 273 -48.46 14.80 6.48
CA GLY A 273 -47.31 14.05 7.01
C GLY A 273 -45.96 14.73 6.73
N PRO A 274 -44.84 14.00 6.87
CA PRO A 274 -44.76 12.65 7.44
C PRO A 274 -44.97 12.67 8.96
N THR A 275 -45.92 11.89 9.45
CA THR A 275 -46.03 11.57 10.87
C THR A 275 -44.88 10.63 11.24
N ARG A 276 -44.03 11.01 12.20
CA ARG A 276 -42.87 10.22 12.64
C ARG A 276 -43.17 9.41 13.90
N THR A 277 -43.10 8.08 13.76
CA THR A 277 -43.18 7.14 14.90
C THR A 277 -41.89 6.32 14.98
N GLY A 278 -40.91 6.82 15.73
CA GLY A 278 -39.57 6.24 15.78
C GLY A 278 -38.85 6.34 14.44
N ARG A 279 -38.71 5.19 13.75
CA ARG A 279 -38.15 5.06 12.39
C ARG A 279 -39.19 5.06 11.27
N LEU A 280 -40.47 4.95 11.61
CA LEU A 280 -41.57 4.95 10.63
C LEU A 280 -41.92 6.40 10.25
N LEU A 281 -41.90 6.68 8.95
CA LEU A 281 -42.54 7.84 8.33
C LEU A 281 -43.90 7.40 7.79
N ALA A 282 -44.95 8.20 7.98
CA ALA A 282 -46.28 7.92 7.44
C ALA A 282 -46.93 9.18 6.86
N TRP A 283 -47.32 9.11 5.59
CA TRP A 283 -48.10 10.12 4.87
C TRP A 283 -49.53 9.63 4.64
N TYR A 284 -50.48 10.56 4.49
CA TYR A 284 -51.90 10.26 4.33
C TYR A 284 -52.63 11.27 3.43
N THR A 285 -53.46 10.78 2.50
CA THR A 285 -54.48 11.58 1.79
C THR A 285 -55.87 10.94 1.98
N PRO A 286 -56.94 11.72 2.23
CA PRO A 286 -58.30 11.18 2.35
C PRO A 286 -58.80 10.44 1.10
N THR A 287 -58.28 10.78 -0.08
CA THR A 287 -58.60 10.13 -1.35
C THR A 287 -57.50 10.36 -2.38
N LEU A 288 -57.34 9.42 -3.32
CA LEU A 288 -56.52 9.59 -4.53
C LEU A 288 -57.36 9.22 -5.77
N ALA A 289 -57.67 10.21 -6.59
CA ALA A 289 -58.57 10.07 -7.75
C ALA A 289 -57.99 9.15 -8.85
N PRO A 290 -58.84 8.61 -9.76
CA PRO A 290 -58.39 7.93 -10.97
C PRO A 290 -57.39 8.77 -11.77
N GLY A 291 -56.29 8.15 -12.20
CA GLY A 291 -55.21 8.80 -12.95
C GLY A 291 -54.34 9.79 -12.15
N ALA A 292 -54.55 9.95 -10.84
CA ALA A 292 -53.77 10.88 -10.04
C ALA A 292 -52.41 10.28 -9.63
N ALA A 293 -51.34 11.07 -9.75
CA ALA A 293 -49.97 10.67 -9.43
C ALA A 293 -49.18 11.83 -8.79
N GLY A 294 -47.99 11.54 -8.22
CA GLY A 294 -47.10 12.57 -7.68
C GLY A 294 -45.90 12.00 -6.93
N GLU A 295 -45.14 12.88 -6.29
CA GLU A 295 -43.87 12.53 -5.62
C GLU A 295 -43.74 13.11 -4.21
N LEU A 296 -43.34 12.27 -3.25
CA LEU A 296 -42.90 12.68 -1.91
C LEU A 296 -41.36 12.60 -1.86
N VAL A 297 -40.69 13.68 -1.47
CA VAL A 297 -39.21 13.73 -1.45
C VAL A 297 -38.72 14.11 -0.05
N PHE A 298 -37.79 13.33 0.50
CA PHE A 298 -37.25 13.56 1.85
C PHE A 298 -35.78 13.14 1.95
N THR A 299 -35.06 13.63 2.97
CA THR A 299 -33.64 13.34 3.20
C THR A 299 -33.40 12.54 4.47
N VAL A 300 -32.27 11.82 4.48
CA VAL A 300 -31.69 11.17 5.67
C VAL A 300 -30.18 11.41 5.72
N THR A 301 -29.58 11.39 6.90
CA THR A 301 -28.13 11.38 7.09
C THR A 301 -27.67 9.96 7.41
N VAL A 302 -26.67 9.45 6.67
CA VAL A 302 -26.10 8.11 6.86
C VAL A 302 -25.15 8.09 8.06
N ASN A 303 -25.20 7.06 8.89
CA ASN A 303 -24.32 6.88 10.05
C ASN A 303 -22.84 6.78 9.60
N GLU A 304 -21.95 7.55 10.22
CA GLU A 304 -20.50 7.56 9.90
C GLU A 304 -19.80 6.21 9.98
N LEU A 305 -20.31 5.29 10.82
CA LEU A 305 -19.72 3.97 11.04
C LEU A 305 -20.30 2.88 10.14
N PHE A 306 -21.26 3.22 9.28
CA PHE A 306 -21.89 2.26 8.37
C PHE A 306 -21.20 2.23 7.00
N SER A 307 -21.06 1.03 6.44
CA SER A 307 -20.62 0.82 5.05
C SER A 307 -21.25 -0.46 4.50
N GLY A 308 -21.29 -0.58 3.16
CA GLY A 308 -22.00 -1.66 2.46
C GLY A 308 -23.43 -1.26 2.04
N PRO A 309 -24.29 -2.24 1.71
CA PRO A 309 -25.61 -1.98 1.13
C PRO A 309 -26.61 -1.43 2.16
N LEU A 310 -27.23 -0.30 1.83
CA LEU A 310 -28.26 0.38 2.61
C LEU A 310 -29.61 0.25 1.91
N THR A 311 -30.38 -0.78 2.27
CA THR A 311 -31.75 -0.99 1.75
C THR A 311 -32.78 -0.21 2.58
N ASN A 312 -33.61 0.61 1.94
CA ASN A 312 -34.79 1.24 2.55
C ASN A 312 -36.08 0.87 1.78
N ASN A 313 -37.15 0.64 2.53
CA ASN A 313 -38.41 0.07 2.05
C ASN A 313 -39.60 1.01 2.29
N ALA A 314 -40.50 1.10 1.32
CA ALA A 314 -41.75 1.84 1.41
C ALA A 314 -42.94 1.03 0.87
N ILE A 315 -44.13 1.34 1.37
CA ILE A 315 -45.39 0.65 1.09
C ILE A 315 -46.49 1.70 0.91
N ILE A 316 -47.33 1.56 -0.10
CA ILE A 316 -48.60 2.28 -0.23
C ILE A 316 -49.77 1.34 0.08
N THR A 317 -50.81 1.86 0.72
CA THR A 317 -52.07 1.16 1.01
C THR A 317 -53.23 2.13 0.95
N ASP A 318 -54.46 1.63 0.82
CA ASP A 318 -55.68 2.38 1.10
C ASP A 318 -56.62 1.56 1.99
N SER A 319 -57.90 1.94 2.04
CA SER A 319 -58.95 1.22 2.78
C SER A 319 -59.83 0.30 1.92
N ASN A 320 -59.47 0.07 0.65
CA ASN A 320 -60.23 -0.73 -0.31
C ASN A 320 -59.51 -2.06 -0.63
N ALA A 321 -60.16 -3.20 -0.35
CA ALA A 321 -59.61 -4.52 -0.64
C ALA A 321 -59.71 -4.93 -2.13
N SER A 322 -59.79 -3.97 -3.06
CA SER A 322 -60.18 -4.18 -4.47
C SER A 322 -59.17 -3.62 -5.48
N ASP A 323 -57.90 -3.53 -5.08
CA ASP A 323 -56.78 -3.17 -5.95
C ASP A 323 -56.55 -4.23 -7.05
N SER A 324 -56.25 -3.83 -8.30
CA SER A 324 -56.04 -4.74 -9.43
C SER A 324 -54.64 -5.37 -9.51
N ASP A 325 -53.60 -4.68 -9.07
CA ASP A 325 -52.23 -5.22 -8.96
C ASP A 325 -51.59 -4.86 -7.61
N PRO A 326 -51.95 -5.58 -6.53
CA PRO A 326 -51.34 -5.36 -5.22
C PRO A 326 -49.84 -5.70 -5.13
N THR A 327 -49.18 -6.11 -6.23
CA THR A 327 -47.74 -6.42 -6.23
C THR A 327 -46.86 -5.18 -6.43
N ASN A 328 -47.37 -4.15 -7.10
CA ASN A 328 -46.67 -2.87 -7.35
C ASN A 328 -46.69 -1.91 -6.15
N ASN A 329 -47.46 -2.25 -5.10
CA ASN A 329 -47.74 -1.39 -3.94
C ASN A 329 -46.65 -1.41 -2.86
N GLN A 330 -45.54 -2.10 -3.11
CA GLN A 330 -44.38 -2.18 -2.23
C GLN A 330 -43.09 -1.99 -3.01
N THR A 331 -42.13 -1.25 -2.44
CA THR A 331 -40.89 -0.91 -3.13
C THR A 331 -39.70 -0.83 -2.17
N SER A 332 -38.51 -1.12 -2.69
CA SER A 332 -37.25 -1.06 -1.96
C SER A 332 -36.15 -0.52 -2.85
N VAL A 333 -35.31 0.37 -2.30
CA VAL A 333 -34.08 0.83 -2.96
C VAL A 333 -32.88 0.47 -2.09
N THR A 334 -31.79 0.01 -2.70
CA THR A 334 -30.54 -0.30 -1.99
C THR A 334 -29.42 0.60 -2.51
N THR A 335 -28.89 1.45 -1.64
CA THR A 335 -27.80 2.38 -1.94
C THR A 335 -26.47 1.83 -1.43
N THR A 336 -25.38 2.00 -2.18
CA THR A 336 -24.03 1.59 -1.74
C THR A 336 -23.42 2.66 -0.83
N VAL A 337 -23.16 2.33 0.43
CA VAL A 337 -22.47 3.23 1.37
C VAL A 337 -20.97 2.92 1.38
N LYS A 338 -20.15 3.88 0.93
CA LYS A 338 -18.68 3.83 1.05
C LYS A 338 -18.25 4.38 2.43
N PRO A 339 -17.27 3.77 3.11
CA PRO A 339 -16.82 4.24 4.42
C PRO A 339 -16.15 5.61 4.33
N ARG A 340 -16.39 6.48 5.31
CA ARG A 340 -15.61 7.72 5.49
C ARG A 340 -14.19 7.34 5.89
N ARG A 341 -13.19 7.80 5.12
CA ARG A 341 -11.75 7.61 5.41
C ARG A 341 -10.96 8.91 5.54
N CYS A 342 -11.52 10.03 5.11
CA CYS A 342 -10.90 11.35 5.17
C CYS A 342 -11.49 12.16 6.32
N TRP A 343 -10.62 12.70 7.17
CA TRP A 343 -10.95 13.72 8.18
C TRP A 343 -9.92 14.84 8.08
N VAL A 344 -10.39 16.08 8.09
CA VAL A 344 -9.54 17.26 7.96
C VAL A 344 -9.97 18.33 8.96
N ARG A 345 -9.02 19.05 9.55
CA ARG A 345 -9.28 20.21 10.42
C ARG A 345 -8.39 21.39 10.06
N LEU A 346 -8.95 22.59 10.18
CA LEU A 346 -8.18 23.83 10.10
C LEU A 346 -7.70 24.22 11.51
N ASN A 347 -6.40 24.34 11.70
CA ASN A 347 -5.74 24.71 12.95
C ASN A 347 -6.17 23.83 14.14
N ASN A 348 -6.86 24.41 15.14
CA ASN A 348 -7.43 23.72 16.29
C ASN A 348 -8.97 23.86 16.32
N SER A 349 -9.59 24.05 15.15
CA SER A 349 -11.05 24.14 15.03
C SER A 349 -11.74 22.84 15.45
N SER A 350 -12.95 22.94 15.99
CA SER A 350 -13.85 21.81 16.21
C SER A 350 -14.62 21.39 14.95
N GLN A 351 -14.51 22.15 13.85
CA GLN A 351 -15.13 21.84 12.58
C GLN A 351 -14.30 20.80 11.81
N ASP A 352 -14.89 19.62 11.62
CA ASP A 352 -14.39 18.60 10.68
C ASP A 352 -14.76 18.98 9.24
N TYR A 353 -13.79 18.97 8.35
CA TYR A 353 -13.97 19.06 6.90
C TYR A 353 -13.93 17.65 6.27
N PHE A 354 -14.54 17.49 5.10
CA PHE A 354 -14.70 16.21 4.40
C PHE A 354 -13.70 15.99 3.26
N THR A 355 -13.08 17.07 2.77
CA THR A 355 -12.00 17.06 1.79
C THR A 355 -10.89 18.02 2.26
N VAL A 356 -9.67 17.82 1.78
CA VAL A 356 -8.55 18.73 2.05
C VAL A 356 -8.84 20.12 1.44
N GLN A 357 -9.40 20.15 0.22
CA GLN A 357 -9.83 21.39 -0.43
C GLN A 357 -10.77 22.24 0.42
N ALA A 358 -11.80 21.65 1.06
CA ALA A 358 -12.76 22.43 1.82
C ALA A 358 -12.14 23.16 3.03
N ALA A 359 -11.02 22.65 3.57
CA ALA A 359 -10.24 23.33 4.60
C ALA A 359 -9.25 24.36 4.01
N VAL A 360 -8.64 24.08 2.84
CA VAL A 360 -7.84 25.05 2.07
C VAL A 360 -8.68 26.26 1.66
N ASP A 361 -9.92 26.05 1.20
CA ASP A 361 -10.87 27.10 0.82
C ASP A 361 -11.23 27.98 2.03
N ALA A 362 -11.46 27.36 3.18
CA ALA A 362 -11.79 28.03 4.44
C ALA A 362 -10.59 28.69 5.16
N SER A 363 -9.35 28.35 4.80
CA SER A 363 -8.15 29.01 5.31
C SER A 363 -8.12 30.50 4.93
N ALA A 364 -7.66 31.34 5.86
CA ALA A 364 -7.65 32.79 5.75
C ALA A 364 -6.30 33.44 6.12
N ALA A 365 -5.36 32.70 6.72
CA ALA A 365 -4.06 33.23 7.16
C ALA A 365 -2.89 32.38 6.64
N ALA A 366 -1.77 33.02 6.33
CA ALA A 366 -0.55 32.35 5.84
C ALA A 366 0.06 31.35 6.84
N THR A 367 -0.33 31.43 8.12
CA THR A 367 0.09 30.55 9.21
C THR A 367 -0.92 29.42 9.49
N ASP A 368 -1.95 29.26 8.66
CA ASP A 368 -2.94 28.19 8.84
C ASP A 368 -2.34 26.81 8.55
N ILE A 369 -2.73 25.82 9.35
CA ILE A 369 -2.40 24.40 9.16
C ILE A 369 -3.68 23.64 8.84
N VAL A 370 -3.74 23.11 7.62
CA VAL A 370 -4.73 22.12 7.17
C VAL A 370 -4.23 20.74 7.63
N LYS A 371 -4.74 20.29 8.78
CA LYS A 371 -4.42 19.01 9.40
C LYS A 371 -5.26 17.91 8.76
N VAL A 372 -4.62 16.87 8.25
CA VAL A 372 -5.25 15.76 7.52
C VAL A 372 -5.03 14.45 8.28
N ALA A 373 -6.05 13.59 8.30
CA ALA A 373 -6.02 12.28 8.93
C ALA A 373 -6.67 11.22 8.03
N GLY A 374 -6.01 10.08 7.87
CA GLY A 374 -6.53 8.94 7.12
C GLY A 374 -6.29 9.01 5.62
N TYR A 375 -7.29 8.61 4.82
CA TYR A 375 -7.17 8.40 3.38
C TYR A 375 -8.19 9.29 2.63
N CYS A 376 -7.68 10.25 1.85
CA CYS A 376 -8.42 11.32 1.21
C CYS A 376 -8.33 11.19 -0.32
N SER A 377 -9.36 10.59 -0.94
CA SER A 377 -9.38 10.28 -2.37
C SER A 377 -10.51 10.97 -3.15
N ALA A 378 -10.75 12.24 -2.87
CA ALA A 378 -11.79 13.04 -3.50
C ALA A 378 -11.17 14.11 -4.41
N THR A 379 -11.05 13.80 -5.70
CA THR A 379 -10.69 14.77 -6.75
C THR A 379 -11.88 15.67 -7.08
N GLN A 380 -11.62 16.95 -7.38
CA GLN A 380 -12.61 17.86 -7.97
C GLN A 380 -12.01 18.68 -9.11
N THR A 381 -12.85 19.19 -10.01
CA THR A 381 -12.43 20.18 -11.01
C THR A 381 -12.43 21.58 -10.41
N TYR A 382 -11.25 22.17 -10.25
CA TYR A 382 -11.03 23.52 -9.73
C TYR A 382 -9.97 24.22 -10.60
N GLY A 383 -10.16 25.52 -10.89
CA GLY A 383 -9.24 26.26 -11.78
C GLY A 383 -9.24 25.82 -13.25
N GLY A 384 -10.10 24.88 -13.64
CA GLY A 384 -10.07 24.22 -14.95
C GLY A 384 -9.28 22.91 -15.00
N HIS A 385 -8.67 22.50 -13.87
CA HIS A 385 -7.91 21.26 -13.71
C HIS A 385 -8.60 20.33 -12.71
N THR A 386 -8.35 19.02 -12.79
CA THR A 386 -8.92 18.04 -11.83
C THR A 386 -7.84 17.55 -10.88
N GLN A 387 -8.05 17.74 -9.58
CA GLN A 387 -7.10 17.36 -8.52
C GLN A 387 -7.74 17.15 -7.15
N VAL A 388 -7.04 16.48 -6.23
CA VAL A 388 -7.43 16.36 -4.81
C VAL A 388 -7.29 17.70 -4.08
N VAL A 389 -6.21 18.45 -4.36
CA VAL A 389 -5.94 19.77 -3.77
C VAL A 389 -5.46 20.75 -4.84
N TYR A 390 -6.22 21.84 -5.01
CA TYR A 390 -5.81 23.05 -5.70
C TYR A 390 -5.37 24.09 -4.66
N LEU A 391 -4.15 24.60 -4.79
CA LEU A 391 -3.49 25.39 -3.76
C LEU A 391 -2.92 26.69 -4.34
N ASN A 392 -3.63 27.79 -4.09
CA ASN A 392 -3.24 29.16 -4.47
C ASN A 392 -3.05 30.09 -3.25
N LYS A 393 -2.76 29.49 -2.08
CA LYS A 393 -2.56 30.17 -0.80
C LYS A 393 -1.29 29.65 -0.15
N THR A 394 -0.51 30.55 0.44
CA THR A 394 0.48 30.17 1.46
C THR A 394 -0.27 29.63 2.68
N LEU A 395 -0.01 28.37 3.05
CA LEU A 395 -0.47 27.68 4.25
C LEU A 395 0.32 26.37 4.40
N THR A 396 0.15 25.66 5.52
CA THR A 396 0.69 24.29 5.68
C THR A 396 -0.40 23.25 5.44
N VAL A 397 -0.14 22.21 4.64
CA VAL A 397 -0.95 20.98 4.58
C VAL A 397 -0.15 19.87 5.25
N GLN A 398 -0.67 19.29 6.34
CA GLN A 398 0.08 18.36 7.19
C GLN A 398 -0.68 17.07 7.52
N GLY A 399 -0.03 15.93 7.34
CA GLY A 399 -0.53 14.61 7.73
C GLY A 399 -0.11 14.17 9.14
N GLY A 400 -0.21 12.86 9.40
CA GLY A 400 0.17 12.26 10.69
C GLY A 400 -0.87 12.40 11.81
N TYR A 401 -2.07 12.92 11.54
CA TYR A 401 -3.11 13.10 12.55
C TYR A 401 -4.08 11.92 12.61
N THR A 402 -4.82 11.80 13.72
CA THR A 402 -5.91 10.83 13.87
C THR A 402 -7.19 11.51 14.34
N ARG A 403 -8.33 10.82 14.20
CA ARG A 403 -9.63 11.32 14.72
C ARG A 403 -9.58 11.74 16.20
N THR A 404 -8.69 11.14 16.98
CA THR A 404 -8.53 11.32 18.43
C THR A 404 -7.34 12.20 18.81
N ASN A 405 -6.33 12.37 17.96
CA ASN A 405 -5.18 13.26 18.19
C ASN A 405 -5.03 14.23 17.00
N TRP A 406 -5.31 15.50 17.29
CA TRP A 406 -5.18 16.65 16.37
C TRP A 406 -4.11 17.65 16.84
N THR A 407 -3.34 17.33 17.88
CA THR A 407 -2.36 18.23 18.51
C THR A 407 -0.93 17.90 18.13
N THR A 408 -0.62 16.61 17.95
CA THR A 408 0.73 16.12 17.62
C THR A 408 0.63 15.25 16.38
N PRO A 409 1.25 15.63 15.25
CA PRO A 409 1.34 14.77 14.08
C PRO A 409 2.40 13.67 14.31
N ASP A 410 2.11 12.48 13.81
CA ASP A 410 3.00 11.32 13.79
C ASP A 410 2.84 10.59 12.44
N PRO A 411 3.53 11.04 11.37
CA PRO A 411 3.33 10.49 10.03
C PRO A 411 3.74 9.02 9.87
N SER A 412 4.68 8.52 10.68
CA SER A 412 5.17 7.14 10.60
C SER A 412 4.24 6.16 11.32
N ALA A 413 3.73 6.49 12.51
CA ALA A 413 2.70 5.67 13.17
C ALA A 413 1.31 5.85 12.55
N HIS A 414 1.02 7.01 11.94
CA HIS A 414 -0.31 7.38 11.42
C HIS A 414 -0.24 7.92 9.97
N PRO A 415 0.17 7.08 9.00
CA PRO A 415 0.30 7.48 7.59
C PRO A 415 -1.00 8.06 7.05
N THR A 416 -0.88 9.21 6.39
CA THR A 416 -2.01 9.99 5.88
C THR A 416 -1.87 10.12 4.36
N THR A 417 -2.80 9.51 3.62
CA THR A 417 -2.73 9.36 2.17
C THR A 417 -3.67 10.32 1.46
N LEU A 418 -3.15 11.06 0.49
CA LEU A 418 -3.91 11.79 -0.53
C LEU A 418 -3.76 11.00 -1.83
N ASP A 419 -4.87 10.44 -2.30
CA ASP A 419 -4.92 9.55 -3.46
C ASP A 419 -5.79 10.17 -4.56
N ALA A 420 -5.22 10.50 -5.72
CA ALA A 420 -6.02 11.03 -6.83
C ALA A 420 -6.77 9.93 -7.62
N ALA A 421 -6.60 8.65 -7.25
CA ALA A 421 -7.34 7.50 -7.75
C ALA A 421 -7.41 7.43 -9.29
N GLN A 422 -6.32 7.83 -9.96
CA GLN A 422 -6.15 7.92 -11.41
C GLN A 422 -7.24 8.76 -12.11
N GLN A 423 -7.78 9.78 -11.44
CA GLN A 423 -8.82 10.70 -11.95
C GLN A 423 -8.34 12.15 -12.14
N GLY A 424 -7.11 12.46 -11.71
CA GLY A 424 -6.50 13.79 -11.80
C GLY A 424 -5.19 13.84 -11.02
N ARG A 425 -4.67 15.04 -10.74
CA ARG A 425 -3.46 15.22 -9.92
C ARG A 425 -3.75 15.09 -8.43
N VAL A 426 -2.73 14.88 -7.60
CA VAL A 426 -2.91 15.03 -6.14
C VAL A 426 -2.90 16.51 -5.78
N PHE A 427 -1.84 17.24 -6.18
CA PHE A 427 -1.69 18.67 -5.99
C PHE A 427 -1.56 19.44 -7.31
N TYR A 428 -2.24 20.58 -7.40
CA TYR A 428 -1.99 21.63 -8.39
C TYR A 428 -1.76 22.96 -7.65
N ILE A 429 -0.57 23.53 -7.79
CA ILE A 429 -0.10 24.68 -7.00
C ILE A 429 0.23 25.86 -7.92
N GLU A 430 -0.32 27.05 -7.65
CA GLU A 430 0.02 28.27 -8.40
C GLU A 430 -0.18 29.58 -7.63
N GLY A 431 -0.13 30.71 -8.36
CA GLY A 431 -0.65 32.00 -7.90
C GLY A 431 0.31 32.85 -7.06
N GLY A 432 1.61 32.57 -7.06
CA GLY A 432 2.59 33.26 -6.21
C GLY A 432 2.43 32.90 -4.72
N SER A 433 1.89 31.72 -4.44
CA SER A 433 1.82 31.15 -3.09
C SER A 433 3.16 30.54 -2.68
N ALA A 434 3.34 30.30 -1.38
CA ALA A 434 4.52 29.62 -0.81
C ALA A 434 4.12 28.54 0.21
N PRO A 435 3.31 27.52 -0.18
CA PRO A 435 2.82 26.52 0.76
C PRO A 435 3.92 25.60 1.32
N THR A 436 3.62 25.01 2.48
CA THR A 436 4.36 23.89 3.05
C THR A 436 3.51 22.62 2.96
N ILE A 437 4.08 21.52 2.47
CA ILE A 437 3.41 20.21 2.33
C ILE A 437 4.25 19.18 3.09
N THR A 438 3.68 18.52 4.10
CA THR A 438 4.49 17.69 5.02
C THR A 438 3.76 16.53 5.70
N GLY A 439 4.44 15.39 5.88
CA GLY A 439 3.91 14.22 6.57
C GLY A 439 2.84 13.46 5.78
N LEU A 440 2.88 13.52 4.45
CA LEU A 440 1.83 13.00 3.56
C LEU A 440 2.35 11.92 2.61
N GLN A 441 1.50 10.93 2.37
CA GLN A 441 1.61 9.99 1.27
C GLN A 441 0.82 10.53 0.08
N ILE A 442 1.47 10.69 -1.08
CA ILE A 442 0.95 11.37 -2.26
C ILE A 442 0.98 10.38 -3.43
N THR A 443 -0.19 9.89 -3.84
CA THR A 443 -0.29 8.74 -4.75
C THR A 443 -1.47 8.82 -5.72
N GLY A 444 -1.47 7.95 -6.73
CA GLY A 444 -2.58 7.80 -7.68
C GLY A 444 -2.79 9.00 -8.62
N GLY A 445 -1.87 9.96 -8.64
CA GLY A 445 -1.85 11.11 -9.53
C GLY A 445 -1.78 10.72 -11.00
N THR A 446 -2.52 11.43 -11.86
CA THR A 446 -2.46 11.29 -13.32
C THR A 446 -2.87 12.57 -14.05
N THR A 447 -2.49 12.67 -15.32
CA THR A 447 -2.60 13.88 -16.16
C THR A 447 -3.49 13.63 -17.39
N PRO A 448 -4.83 13.67 -17.27
CA PRO A 448 -5.76 13.32 -18.36
C PRO A 448 -5.89 14.45 -19.42
N GLY A 449 -4.77 14.79 -20.07
CA GLY A 449 -4.70 15.63 -21.27
C GLY A 449 -4.71 17.15 -21.05
N GLY A 450 -4.25 17.89 -22.07
CA GLY A 450 -4.40 19.35 -22.20
C GLY A 450 -3.36 20.22 -21.47
N ASN A 451 -2.91 19.79 -20.29
CA ASN A 451 -1.67 20.24 -19.65
C ASN A 451 -1.14 19.05 -18.86
N THR A 452 0.06 18.58 -19.18
CA THR A 452 0.37 17.14 -19.12
C THR A 452 1.44 16.75 -18.11
N ASP A 453 2.06 17.69 -17.41
CA ASP A 453 3.18 17.42 -16.50
C ASP A 453 2.75 17.21 -15.03
N GLY A 454 3.54 16.53 -14.21
CA GLY A 454 3.37 16.51 -12.75
C GLY A 454 2.12 15.77 -12.29
N GLY A 455 2.17 14.43 -12.30
CA GLY A 455 1.04 13.58 -11.89
C GLY A 455 0.68 13.71 -10.41
N GLY A 456 1.66 13.54 -9.52
CA GLY A 456 1.50 13.70 -8.08
C GLY A 456 1.33 15.17 -7.72
N ILE A 457 2.38 15.95 -7.95
CA ILE A 457 2.43 17.40 -7.71
C ILE A 457 2.77 18.11 -9.02
N TYR A 458 1.93 19.06 -9.43
CA TYR A 458 2.28 20.09 -10.40
C TYR A 458 2.30 21.45 -9.71
N LEU A 459 3.38 22.22 -9.92
CA LEU A 459 3.51 23.59 -9.47
C LEU A 459 3.88 24.51 -10.62
N ARG A 460 3.30 25.71 -10.64
CA ARG A 460 3.62 26.78 -11.57
C ARG A 460 3.60 28.16 -10.92
N ASN A 461 4.69 28.94 -11.03
CA ASN A 461 4.78 30.33 -10.56
C ASN A 461 4.45 30.47 -9.05
N ALA A 462 5.10 29.68 -8.20
CA ALA A 462 4.93 29.63 -6.75
C ALA A 462 6.20 29.09 -6.09
N ASP A 463 6.41 29.38 -4.80
CA ASP A 463 7.46 28.73 -4.01
C ASP A 463 6.91 27.45 -3.35
N LEU A 464 7.78 26.53 -2.94
CA LEU A 464 7.35 25.30 -2.25
C LEU A 464 8.37 24.85 -1.21
N THR A 465 7.88 24.54 -0.02
CA THR A 465 8.58 23.72 0.98
C THR A 465 7.87 22.37 1.08
N LEU A 466 8.57 21.29 0.72
CA LEU A 466 8.05 19.92 0.72
C LEU A 466 8.92 19.08 1.66
N THR A 467 8.40 18.64 2.80
CA THR A 467 9.22 17.87 3.77
C THR A 467 8.57 16.67 4.41
N HIS A 468 9.30 15.57 4.59
CA HIS A 468 8.80 14.34 5.23
C HIS A 468 7.58 13.74 4.49
N ASN A 469 7.63 13.62 3.16
CA ASN A 469 6.54 13.05 2.35
C ASN A 469 7.00 11.82 1.55
N THR A 470 6.05 10.93 1.23
CA THR A 470 6.25 9.81 0.29
C THR A 470 5.43 10.07 -0.97
N ILE A 471 6.07 10.34 -2.10
CA ILE A 471 5.43 10.62 -3.39
C ILE A 471 5.62 9.41 -4.30
N PHE A 472 4.57 8.60 -4.50
CA PHE A 472 4.71 7.30 -5.17
C PHE A 472 3.53 6.86 -6.03
N SER A 473 3.82 6.03 -7.04
CA SER A 473 2.82 5.47 -7.98
C SER A 473 1.95 6.53 -8.69
N ASN A 474 2.53 7.72 -8.91
CA ASN A 474 1.92 8.77 -9.71
C ASN A 474 2.40 8.65 -11.17
N THR A 475 1.54 9.04 -12.12
CA THR A 475 1.77 8.90 -13.56
C THR A 475 1.66 10.23 -14.27
N SER A 476 2.47 10.42 -15.32
CA SER A 476 2.38 11.54 -16.25
C SER A 476 2.36 11.03 -17.67
N THR A 477 1.56 11.69 -18.51
CA THR A 477 1.49 11.46 -19.96
C THR A 477 2.55 12.23 -20.75
N ASP A 478 3.46 12.93 -20.05
CA ASP A 478 4.48 13.82 -20.59
C ASP A 478 5.64 13.89 -19.58
N ASP A 479 6.00 15.05 -19.02
CA ASP A 479 7.03 15.20 -17.98
C ASP A 479 6.55 14.83 -16.56
N ALA A 480 7.43 14.23 -15.76
CA ALA A 480 7.34 13.96 -14.31
C ALA A 480 6.04 13.33 -13.77
N GLY A 481 6.07 12.03 -13.52
CA GLY A 481 4.99 11.32 -12.82
C GLY A 481 4.82 11.80 -11.38
N GLY A 482 5.93 11.91 -10.62
CA GLY A 482 5.93 12.34 -9.23
C GLY A 482 5.69 13.84 -9.09
N ILE A 483 6.70 14.66 -9.39
CA ILE A 483 6.73 16.09 -9.05
C ILE A 483 7.28 16.94 -10.21
N TYR A 484 6.49 17.92 -10.67
CA TYR A 484 6.91 18.94 -11.64
C TYR A 484 6.88 20.34 -11.00
N LEU A 485 8.03 20.98 -10.82
CA LEU A 485 8.15 22.30 -10.20
C LEU A 485 8.64 23.34 -11.23
N TYR A 486 7.75 24.26 -11.63
CA TYR A 486 8.02 25.22 -12.70
C TYR A 486 7.95 26.69 -12.23
N THR A 487 9.10 27.36 -12.22
CA THR A 487 9.28 28.78 -11.89
C THR A 487 8.94 29.12 -10.42
N GLY A 488 9.97 29.18 -9.58
CA GLY A 488 9.87 29.52 -8.14
C GLY A 488 11.11 29.11 -7.36
N HIS A 489 11.02 29.22 -6.03
CA HIS A 489 12.02 28.72 -5.07
C HIS A 489 11.54 27.40 -4.45
N PHE A 490 12.39 26.37 -4.46
CA PHE A 490 12.02 25.01 -4.08
C PHE A 490 12.95 24.45 -3.00
N ILE A 491 12.37 24.06 -1.87
CA ILE A 491 13.05 23.40 -0.75
C ILE A 491 12.39 22.02 -0.56
N LEU A 492 13.17 20.96 -0.76
CA LEU A 492 12.73 19.57 -0.60
C LEU A 492 13.64 18.90 0.44
N GLU A 493 13.10 18.55 1.60
CA GLU A 493 13.87 17.95 2.70
C GLU A 493 13.23 16.65 3.20
N ASP A 494 13.99 15.57 3.35
CA ASP A 494 13.53 14.31 3.95
C ASP A 494 12.35 13.65 3.21
N ASN A 495 12.29 13.72 1.87
CA ASN A 495 11.22 13.09 1.08
C ASN A 495 11.67 11.81 0.37
N GLU A 496 10.77 10.85 0.29
CA GLU A 496 10.85 9.70 -0.60
C GLU A 496 10.04 9.98 -1.87
N ILE A 497 10.66 9.85 -3.05
CA ILE A 497 10.04 10.03 -4.36
C ILE A 497 10.27 8.75 -5.14
N SER A 498 9.32 7.80 -5.07
CA SER A 498 9.56 6.42 -5.48
C SER A 498 8.51 5.84 -6.43
N SER A 499 8.92 4.98 -7.37
CA SER A 499 8.00 4.25 -8.27
C SER A 499 6.99 5.13 -9.02
N ASN A 500 7.38 6.33 -9.47
CA ASN A 500 6.56 7.20 -10.33
C ASN A 500 6.91 7.03 -11.81
N THR A 501 5.98 7.32 -12.73
CA THR A 501 6.15 7.07 -14.17
C THR A 501 5.85 8.30 -15.03
N ALA A 502 6.72 8.61 -15.99
CA ALA A 502 6.52 9.66 -17.01
C ALA A 502 6.64 9.11 -18.43
N ALA A 503 5.98 9.75 -19.40
CA ALA A 503 6.03 9.35 -20.80
C ALA A 503 7.20 9.96 -21.56
N ASP A 504 7.63 11.19 -21.23
CA ASP A 504 8.89 11.78 -21.67
C ASP A 504 9.95 11.58 -20.59
N SER A 505 10.03 12.48 -19.61
CA SER A 505 11.23 12.68 -18.79
C SER A 505 10.97 13.06 -17.34
N GLY A 506 12.00 13.03 -16.49
CA GLY A 506 11.96 13.60 -15.12
C GLY A 506 11.06 12.83 -14.15
N ALA A 507 10.92 11.50 -14.30
CA ALA A 507 9.75 10.76 -13.81
C ALA A 507 9.51 10.84 -12.30
N GLY A 508 10.56 10.86 -11.48
CA GLY A 508 10.47 11.19 -10.07
C GLY A 508 10.24 12.69 -9.85
N LEU A 509 11.26 13.49 -10.19
CA LEU A 509 11.29 14.93 -9.96
C LEU A 509 11.85 15.71 -11.17
N TYR A 510 11.17 16.79 -11.54
CA TYR A 510 11.65 17.76 -12.52
C TYR A 510 11.61 19.19 -11.95
N LEU A 511 12.79 19.81 -11.85
CA LEU A 511 13.00 21.20 -11.46
C LEU A 511 13.24 22.08 -12.69
N ARG A 512 12.41 23.12 -12.90
CA ARG A 512 12.47 23.97 -14.10
C ARG A 512 12.35 25.47 -13.78
N ASN A 513 13.26 26.28 -14.33
CA ASN A 513 13.30 27.75 -14.16
C ASN A 513 13.38 28.20 -12.67
N CYS A 514 14.20 27.54 -11.85
CA CYS A 514 14.32 27.86 -10.42
C CYS A 514 14.93 29.25 -10.20
N SER A 515 14.38 30.03 -9.26
CA SER A 515 14.96 31.30 -8.82
C SER A 515 14.40 31.71 -7.44
N PRO A 516 15.22 31.70 -6.36
CA PRO A 516 16.61 31.23 -6.27
C PRO A 516 16.82 29.73 -6.57
N ALA A 517 18.06 29.28 -6.45
CA ALA A 517 18.45 27.88 -6.61
C ALA A 517 17.61 26.93 -5.73
N ALA A 518 17.30 25.74 -6.24
CA ALA A 518 16.58 24.72 -5.49
C ALA A 518 17.51 24.03 -4.46
N THR A 519 16.96 23.67 -3.31
CA THR A 519 17.68 22.92 -2.26
C THR A 519 17.00 21.57 -2.03
N LEU A 520 17.74 20.49 -2.25
CA LEU A 520 17.36 19.11 -2.01
C LEU A 520 18.24 18.57 -0.89
N ARG A 521 17.65 18.20 0.25
CA ARG A 521 18.35 17.60 1.40
C ARG A 521 17.70 16.28 1.79
N ASN A 522 18.49 15.25 2.14
CA ASN A 522 17.98 14.00 2.73
C ASN A 522 16.90 13.28 1.86
N ASN A 523 16.88 13.48 0.53
CA ASN A 523 15.83 12.91 -0.33
C ASN A 523 16.24 11.55 -0.92
N ARG A 524 15.30 10.61 -0.98
CA ARG A 524 15.44 9.30 -1.64
C ARG A 524 14.62 9.29 -2.93
N ILE A 525 15.28 9.37 -4.09
CA ILE A 525 14.66 9.38 -5.43
C ILE A 525 14.91 8.02 -6.07
N THR A 526 13.95 7.09 -5.96
CA THR A 526 14.18 5.66 -6.23
C THR A 526 13.18 4.99 -7.18
N ALA A 527 13.64 4.07 -8.02
CA ALA A 527 12.79 3.22 -8.86
C ALA A 527 11.78 3.96 -9.78
N ASN A 528 12.00 5.23 -10.10
CA ASN A 528 11.13 5.99 -11.01
C ASN A 528 11.45 5.66 -12.48
N HIS A 529 10.46 5.74 -13.36
CA HIS A 529 10.56 5.29 -14.76
C HIS A 529 10.14 6.37 -15.76
N ALA A 530 11.08 6.83 -16.59
CA ALA A 530 10.80 7.71 -17.72
C ALA A 530 10.85 6.88 -19.02
N ALA A 531 9.79 6.94 -19.83
CA ALA A 531 9.72 6.16 -21.08
C ALA A 531 10.44 6.80 -22.28
N GLY A 532 10.73 8.11 -22.19
CA GLY A 532 11.52 8.88 -23.16
C GLY A 532 13.02 8.88 -22.82
N ASP A 533 13.65 10.05 -22.96
CA ASP A 533 15.09 10.15 -23.20
C ASP A 533 15.88 10.85 -22.06
N HIS A 534 15.26 11.30 -20.96
CA HIS A 534 15.97 12.11 -19.94
C HIS A 534 15.51 11.94 -18.47
N GLY A 535 16.47 11.75 -17.56
CA GLY A 535 16.30 11.99 -16.12
C GLY A 535 15.25 11.10 -15.45
N GLY A 536 15.46 9.79 -15.41
CA GLY A 536 14.50 8.84 -14.85
C GLY A 536 14.14 9.15 -13.39
N GLY A 537 15.15 9.48 -12.57
CA GLY A 537 14.94 9.97 -11.21
C GLY A 537 14.73 11.48 -11.17
N LEU A 538 15.72 12.23 -11.67
CA LEU A 538 15.80 13.69 -11.54
C LEU A 538 16.12 14.37 -12.88
N ARG A 539 15.38 15.45 -13.20
CA ARG A 539 15.69 16.38 -14.31
C ARG A 539 15.79 17.82 -13.81
N VAL A 540 16.87 18.50 -14.16
CA VAL A 540 17.16 19.90 -13.80
C VAL A 540 17.33 20.72 -15.09
N ARG A 541 16.52 21.77 -15.27
CA ARG A 541 16.52 22.57 -16.50
C ARG A 541 16.38 24.07 -16.24
N ARG A 542 17.33 24.88 -16.70
CA ARG A 542 17.42 26.33 -16.39
C ARG A 542 17.25 26.60 -14.88
N CYS A 543 17.89 25.79 -14.05
CA CYS A 543 17.67 25.73 -12.62
C CYS A 543 19.00 25.44 -11.93
N ASP A 544 19.49 26.35 -11.10
CA ASP A 544 20.58 26.05 -10.18
C ASP A 544 20.04 25.15 -9.06
N ALA A 545 20.82 24.16 -8.62
CA ALA A 545 20.38 23.17 -7.64
C ALA A 545 21.50 22.75 -6.68
N THR A 546 21.15 22.52 -5.42
CA THR A 546 22.04 21.96 -4.39
C THR A 546 21.43 20.69 -3.84
N LEU A 547 22.17 19.58 -3.92
CA LEU A 547 21.82 18.27 -3.38
C LEU A 547 22.74 17.96 -2.19
N ILE A 548 22.14 17.51 -1.08
CA ILE A 548 22.83 17.10 0.17
C ILE A 548 22.21 15.79 0.65
N ASN A 549 23.03 14.81 1.06
CA ASN A 549 22.58 13.52 1.61
C ASN A 549 21.48 12.86 0.76
N THR A 550 21.66 12.90 -0.57
CA THR A 550 20.61 12.55 -1.53
C THR A 550 20.94 11.22 -2.21
N LEU A 551 19.94 10.35 -2.34
CA LEU A 551 20.02 9.06 -3.02
C LEU A 551 19.26 9.12 -4.35
N ILE A 552 19.92 8.78 -5.45
CA ILE A 552 19.34 8.68 -6.79
C ILE A 552 19.63 7.28 -7.34
N ALA A 553 18.71 6.33 -7.10
CA ALA A 553 18.99 4.91 -7.33
C ALA A 553 17.84 4.11 -7.95
N ASP A 554 18.15 3.02 -8.67
CA ASP A 554 17.20 2.13 -9.36
C ASP A 554 16.24 2.80 -10.37
N ASN A 555 16.40 4.09 -10.67
CA ASN A 555 15.56 4.79 -11.64
C ASN A 555 15.90 4.31 -13.06
N SER A 556 14.95 4.39 -13.99
CA SER A 556 15.12 3.78 -15.32
C SER A 556 14.66 4.62 -16.51
N VAL A 557 15.43 4.55 -17.60
CA VAL A 557 15.21 5.28 -18.86
C VAL A 557 15.61 4.41 -20.08
N PRO A 558 14.67 3.86 -20.87
CA PRO A 558 14.99 2.89 -21.92
C PRO A 558 15.81 3.44 -23.11
N LEU A 559 15.67 4.72 -23.44
CA LEU A 559 16.08 5.27 -24.74
C LEU A 559 17.42 6.04 -24.74
N GLY A 560 18.26 5.83 -23.73
CA GLY A 560 19.60 6.43 -23.65
C GLY A 560 19.69 7.64 -22.71
N GLY A 561 18.68 7.87 -21.89
CA GLY A 561 18.71 8.91 -20.86
C GLY A 561 19.29 8.45 -19.53
N SER A 562 19.66 9.43 -18.70
CA SER A 562 20.33 9.20 -17.43
C SER A 562 19.40 9.10 -16.21
N GLY A 563 19.94 8.61 -15.08
CA GLY A 563 19.28 8.69 -13.76
C GLY A 563 19.06 10.14 -13.30
N PHE A 564 20.09 10.97 -13.45
CA PHE A 564 20.05 12.42 -13.23
C PHE A 564 20.47 13.18 -14.51
N TYR A 565 19.61 14.07 -15.02
CA TYR A 565 19.85 14.85 -16.25
C TYR A 565 19.82 16.36 -15.99
N ILE A 566 20.88 17.07 -16.40
CA ILE A 566 21.07 18.52 -16.21
C ILE A 566 21.20 19.18 -17.58
N SER A 567 20.32 20.13 -17.93
CA SER A 567 20.36 20.78 -19.26
C SER A 567 19.83 22.21 -19.35
N GLU A 568 20.12 22.82 -20.49
CA GLU A 568 19.71 24.17 -20.95
C GLU A 568 19.88 25.34 -19.97
N GLY A 569 20.64 26.35 -20.41
CA GLY A 569 20.71 27.65 -19.72
C GLY A 569 21.86 27.78 -18.73
N ASN A 570 22.88 26.92 -18.83
CA ASN A 570 24.09 26.96 -18.03
C ASN A 570 23.85 26.92 -16.49
N PRO A 571 23.07 25.95 -15.98
CA PRO A 571 22.82 25.80 -14.54
C PRO A 571 24.11 25.48 -13.75
N VAL A 572 24.15 25.91 -12.50
CA VAL A 572 25.16 25.48 -11.53
C VAL A 572 24.52 24.46 -10.58
N VAL A 573 25.03 23.24 -10.62
CA VAL A 573 24.60 22.14 -9.74
C VAL A 573 25.69 21.80 -8.75
N ARG A 574 25.32 21.57 -7.48
CA ARG A 574 26.23 21.15 -6.41
C ARG A 574 25.68 19.90 -5.73
N MET A 575 26.54 18.92 -5.50
CA MET A 575 26.23 17.64 -4.88
C MET A 575 27.23 17.41 -3.75
N TRP A 576 26.74 17.38 -2.52
CA TRP A 576 27.51 17.01 -1.33
C TRP A 576 26.92 15.72 -0.78
N HIS A 577 27.76 14.72 -0.46
CA HIS A 577 27.31 13.48 0.17
C HIS A 577 26.12 12.85 -0.58
N THR A 578 26.38 12.37 -1.80
CA THR A 578 25.32 11.95 -2.72
C THR A 578 25.63 10.58 -3.33
N THR A 579 24.64 9.71 -3.37
CA THR A 579 24.76 8.33 -3.86
C THR A 579 23.95 8.15 -5.14
N VAL A 580 24.62 7.70 -6.22
CA VAL A 580 24.02 7.44 -7.53
C VAL A 580 24.28 5.97 -7.90
N ALA A 581 23.28 5.11 -7.75
CA ALA A 581 23.47 3.66 -7.77
C ALA A 581 22.43 2.92 -8.64
N ARG A 582 22.89 1.99 -9.50
CA ARG A 582 22.03 1.10 -10.31
C ARG A 582 20.91 1.81 -11.12
N ASN A 583 21.13 3.01 -11.68
CA ASN A 583 20.10 3.57 -12.58
C ASN A 583 20.19 2.82 -13.92
N THR A 584 19.07 2.29 -14.41
CA THR A 584 19.05 1.25 -15.46
C THR A 584 18.46 1.71 -16.78
N GLY A 585 19.07 1.29 -17.88
CA GLY A 585 18.67 1.72 -19.21
C GLY A 585 19.84 1.67 -20.18
N ALA A 586 19.79 2.52 -21.20
CA ALA A 586 20.87 2.69 -22.17
C ALA A 586 21.74 3.95 -21.91
N GLY A 587 21.47 4.69 -20.83
CA GLY A 587 22.16 5.94 -20.48
C GLY A 587 22.81 5.93 -19.10
N GLU A 588 23.24 7.13 -18.68
CA GLU A 588 24.27 7.32 -17.66
C GLU A 588 23.74 7.55 -16.23
N GLY A 589 24.60 7.50 -15.22
CA GLY A 589 24.23 7.88 -13.85
C GLY A 589 23.87 9.37 -13.77
N ILE A 590 24.78 10.21 -14.25
CA ILE A 590 24.65 11.66 -14.36
C ILE A 590 24.95 12.09 -15.81
N TYR A 591 24.14 13.00 -16.36
CA TYR A 591 24.41 13.62 -17.67
C TYR A 591 24.34 15.14 -17.55
N VAL A 592 25.42 15.81 -17.97
CA VAL A 592 25.55 17.27 -18.01
C VAL A 592 25.51 17.73 -19.47
N ASP A 593 24.33 18.14 -19.94
CA ASP A 593 24.06 18.67 -21.30
C ASP A 593 24.15 20.21 -21.36
N SER A 594 24.17 20.87 -20.20
CA SER A 594 24.53 22.27 -20.07
C SER A 594 24.94 22.59 -18.63
N GLY A 595 26.00 23.35 -18.42
CA GLY A 595 26.31 24.02 -17.16
C GLY A 595 27.61 23.59 -16.47
N THR A 596 27.64 23.78 -15.15
CA THR A 596 28.78 23.39 -14.31
C THR A 596 28.31 22.61 -13.09
N THR A 597 28.77 21.37 -12.96
CA THR A 597 28.38 20.47 -11.87
C THR A 597 29.55 20.25 -10.91
N TRP A 598 29.30 20.35 -9.61
CA TRP A 598 30.28 20.10 -8.56
C TRP A 598 29.87 18.89 -7.73
N LEU A 599 30.72 17.87 -7.66
CA LEU A 599 30.55 16.68 -6.83
C LEU A 599 31.57 16.72 -5.69
N THR A 600 31.13 16.44 -4.47
CA THR A 600 32.01 16.30 -3.31
C THR A 600 31.51 15.19 -2.39
N ASN A 601 32.38 14.24 -2.04
CA ASN A 601 32.03 13.02 -1.29
C ASN A 601 30.88 12.26 -1.96
N THR A 602 31.07 11.86 -3.22
CA THR A 602 30.00 11.29 -4.07
C THR A 602 30.31 9.85 -4.45
N LEU A 603 29.28 9.00 -4.54
CA LEU A 603 29.41 7.57 -4.82
C LEU A 603 28.63 7.23 -6.10
N ILE A 604 29.30 6.69 -7.13
CA ILE A 604 28.71 6.44 -8.45
C ILE A 604 29.00 5.01 -8.92
N VAL A 605 27.97 4.16 -8.87
CA VAL A 605 28.11 2.70 -9.03
C VAL A 605 27.02 2.07 -9.90
N SER A 606 27.37 0.99 -10.61
CA SER A 606 26.47 0.18 -11.46
C SER A 606 25.71 0.96 -12.54
N GLN A 607 26.34 1.95 -13.16
CA GLN A 607 25.79 2.73 -14.27
C GLN A 607 26.34 2.24 -15.63
N THR A 608 25.64 2.46 -16.75
CA THR A 608 26.22 2.21 -18.09
C THR A 608 27.44 3.10 -18.34
N THR A 609 27.32 4.38 -17.99
CA THR A 609 28.46 5.27 -17.71
C THR A 609 28.18 6.00 -16.40
N GLY A 610 29.19 6.24 -15.56
CA GLY A 610 29.04 7.00 -14.31
C GLY A 610 28.56 8.44 -14.56
N ILE A 611 29.35 9.25 -15.27
CA ILE A 611 29.01 10.63 -15.66
C ILE A 611 29.33 10.94 -17.14
N HIS A 612 28.43 11.62 -17.83
CA HIS A 612 28.62 12.21 -19.16
C HIS A 612 28.70 13.74 -19.05
N VAL A 613 29.68 14.38 -19.73
CA VAL A 613 29.74 15.85 -19.85
C VAL A 613 29.78 16.32 -21.30
N GLY A 614 28.82 17.19 -21.66
CA GLY A 614 28.61 17.79 -22.97
C GLY A 614 29.74 18.70 -23.44
N GLY A 615 29.86 18.85 -24.77
CA GLY A 615 30.98 19.54 -25.42
C GLY A 615 30.99 21.06 -25.17
N GLY A 616 31.68 21.47 -24.10
CA GLY A 616 31.77 22.86 -23.64
C GLY A 616 31.33 23.07 -22.19
N ASP A 617 30.75 22.05 -21.58
CA ASP A 617 30.32 22.02 -20.17
C ASP A 617 31.42 21.47 -19.26
N THR A 618 31.20 21.47 -17.94
CA THR A 618 32.23 21.04 -16.98
C THR A 618 31.64 20.33 -15.76
N ALA A 619 32.30 19.25 -15.33
CA ALA A 619 32.14 18.66 -14.01
C ALA A 619 33.45 18.76 -13.22
N HIS A 620 33.36 19.11 -11.93
CA HIS A 620 34.47 19.06 -10.97
C HIS A 620 34.12 18.03 -9.88
N LEU A 621 34.97 17.03 -9.72
CA LEU A 621 34.78 15.92 -8.79
C LEU A 621 35.88 15.96 -7.72
N GLU A 622 35.48 15.98 -6.46
CA GLU A 622 36.36 15.94 -5.28
C GLU A 622 35.92 14.78 -4.39
N ALA A 623 36.77 13.81 -4.12
CA ALA A 623 36.45 12.61 -3.32
C ALA A 623 35.24 11.83 -3.91
N THR A 624 35.52 11.00 -4.92
CA THR A 624 34.49 10.20 -5.62
C THR A 624 34.80 8.70 -5.55
N LEU A 625 33.86 7.88 -5.07
CA LEU A 625 33.96 6.42 -5.15
C LEU A 625 33.32 5.92 -6.44
N TRP A 626 34.16 5.30 -7.27
CA TRP A 626 33.77 4.51 -8.43
C TRP A 626 33.63 3.04 -8.04
N GLY A 627 32.59 2.40 -8.54
CA GLY A 627 32.32 1.00 -8.21
C GLY A 627 33.30 0.02 -8.85
N SER A 628 33.48 -1.13 -8.21
CA SER A 628 34.31 -2.23 -8.71
C SER A 628 33.57 -3.57 -8.66
N GLY A 629 34.09 -4.58 -9.36
CA GLY A 629 33.49 -5.92 -9.36
C GLY A 629 32.05 -5.91 -9.88
N ALA A 630 31.10 -6.35 -9.05
CA ALA A 630 29.67 -6.32 -9.39
C ALA A 630 29.07 -4.91 -9.41
N TRP A 631 29.73 -3.94 -8.76
CA TRP A 631 29.31 -2.54 -8.67
C TRP A 631 29.94 -1.63 -9.72
N ALA A 632 30.78 -2.17 -10.61
CA ALA A 632 31.48 -1.41 -11.63
C ALA A 632 30.52 -0.71 -12.61
N ASN A 633 30.92 0.49 -13.04
CA ASN A 633 30.30 1.17 -14.18
C ASN A 633 30.82 0.55 -15.49
N GLY A 634 30.06 0.68 -16.59
CA GLY A 634 30.55 0.29 -17.93
C GLY A 634 31.71 1.17 -18.41
N ALA A 635 31.68 2.44 -18.02
CA ALA A 635 32.80 3.37 -17.97
C ALA A 635 32.51 4.42 -16.88
N ASP A 636 33.51 4.95 -16.18
CA ASP A 636 33.24 5.94 -15.13
C ASP A 636 32.89 7.32 -15.71
N THR A 637 33.52 7.70 -16.82
CA THR A 637 33.35 9.00 -17.48
C THR A 637 33.15 8.87 -19.00
N ALA A 638 32.37 9.79 -19.58
CA ALA A 638 32.21 9.95 -21.02
C ALA A 638 31.90 11.41 -21.45
N GLY A 639 31.85 11.63 -22.76
CA GLY A 639 31.46 12.90 -23.37
C GLY A 639 32.62 13.63 -24.04
N SER A 640 32.52 14.96 -24.09
CA SER A 640 33.51 15.84 -24.75
C SER A 640 33.72 17.20 -24.07
N GLY A 641 33.09 17.43 -22.92
CA GLY A 641 33.40 18.55 -22.03
C GLY A 641 34.59 18.26 -21.11
N THR A 642 34.76 19.13 -20.11
CA THR A 642 35.82 19.01 -19.11
C THR A 642 35.33 18.18 -17.92
N ILE A 643 36.13 17.23 -17.46
CA ILE A 643 35.95 16.55 -16.19
C ILE A 643 37.26 16.70 -15.43
N ASP A 644 37.27 17.54 -14.40
CA ASP A 644 38.39 17.68 -13.47
C ASP A 644 38.13 16.79 -12.26
N THR A 645 39.05 15.87 -11.93
CA THR A 645 38.91 14.98 -10.75
C THR A 645 40.04 15.17 -9.75
N ALA A 646 39.70 14.99 -8.47
CA ALA A 646 40.61 14.93 -7.33
C ALA A 646 40.08 13.87 -6.35
N HIS A 647 40.98 13.06 -5.79
CA HIS A 647 40.64 11.97 -4.87
C HIS A 647 39.61 10.99 -5.47
N ASP A 648 39.94 10.36 -6.60
CA ASP A 648 39.19 9.22 -7.13
C ASP A 648 39.54 7.94 -6.37
N TYR A 649 38.52 7.21 -5.93
CA TYR A 649 38.62 5.93 -5.21
C TYR A 649 37.88 4.83 -5.98
N TYR A 650 38.28 3.57 -5.77
CA TYR A 650 37.71 2.41 -6.46
C TYR A 650 37.50 1.26 -5.48
N GLY A 651 36.30 0.69 -5.40
CA GLY A 651 36.03 -0.42 -4.47
C GLY A 651 34.60 -0.95 -4.48
N ASP A 652 34.24 -1.73 -3.46
CA ASP A 652 32.87 -2.20 -3.27
C ASP A 652 32.14 -1.22 -2.32
N PRO A 653 30.98 -0.65 -2.69
CA PRO A 653 30.18 0.18 -1.79
C PRO A 653 29.53 -0.60 -0.64
N ALA A 654 29.49 -1.94 -0.72
CA ALA A 654 29.07 -2.87 0.33
C ALA A 654 27.76 -2.45 1.04
N PHE A 655 26.72 -2.12 0.27
CA PHE A 655 25.41 -1.73 0.80
C PHE A 655 24.70 -2.88 1.56
N VAL A 656 23.83 -2.52 2.50
CA VAL A 656 23.15 -3.45 3.43
C VAL A 656 22.18 -4.42 2.72
N VAL A 657 21.05 -3.95 2.17
CA VAL A 657 20.12 -4.77 1.34
C VAL A 657 19.52 -3.91 0.21
N PRO A 658 20.33 -3.50 -0.78
CA PRO A 658 19.93 -2.51 -1.77
C PRO A 658 18.78 -3.00 -2.67
N GLU A 659 18.57 -4.31 -2.85
CA GLU A 659 17.40 -4.88 -3.55
C GLU A 659 16.05 -4.52 -2.89
N SER A 660 16.06 -4.08 -1.64
CA SER A 660 14.89 -3.55 -0.92
C SER A 660 14.82 -2.01 -0.88
N GLY A 661 15.74 -1.33 -1.57
CA GLY A 661 15.93 0.12 -1.51
C GLY A 661 16.79 0.61 -0.34
N ASP A 662 17.45 -0.32 0.36
CA ASP A 662 18.32 -0.04 1.50
C ASP A 662 19.78 0.13 1.08
N TYR A 663 20.17 1.40 0.94
CA TYR A 663 21.46 1.85 0.40
C TYR A 663 22.40 2.42 1.46
N HIS A 664 22.14 2.16 2.74
CA HIS A 664 23.16 2.38 3.76
C HIS A 664 24.34 1.43 3.52
N LEU A 665 25.52 1.89 3.90
CA LEU A 665 26.82 1.25 3.75
C LEU A 665 27.03 0.24 4.89
N THR A 666 28.06 -0.58 4.77
CA THR A 666 28.57 -1.42 5.87
C THR A 666 30.00 -1.03 6.20
N ALA A 667 30.48 -1.41 7.39
CA ALA A 667 31.88 -1.23 7.80
C ALA A 667 32.92 -1.99 6.93
N SER A 668 32.48 -2.74 5.91
CA SER A 668 33.33 -3.32 4.85
C SER A 668 33.35 -2.51 3.55
N SER A 669 32.70 -1.34 3.50
CA SER A 669 32.61 -0.50 2.31
C SER A 669 33.89 0.29 2.06
N ALA A 670 34.29 0.37 0.78
CA ALA A 670 35.37 1.25 0.32
C ALA A 670 35.00 2.75 0.31
N ALA A 671 33.81 3.11 0.81
CA ALA A 671 33.37 4.48 1.04
C ALA A 671 33.79 5.04 2.41
N VAL A 672 34.07 4.16 3.39
CA VAL A 672 34.26 4.52 4.80
C VAL A 672 35.57 5.26 5.00
N ASP A 673 35.55 6.38 5.74
CA ASP A 673 36.72 7.22 6.05
C ASP A 673 37.47 7.80 4.81
N MET A 674 36.85 7.79 3.63
CA MET A 674 37.51 8.21 2.37
C MET A 674 37.15 9.63 1.90
N GLY A 675 36.26 10.36 2.57
CA GLY A 675 35.79 11.69 2.18
C GLY A 675 36.62 12.87 2.70
N VAL A 676 36.41 14.04 2.08
CA VAL A 676 37.00 15.31 2.53
C VAL A 676 36.06 16.07 3.46
N ALA A 677 36.60 16.91 4.33
CA ALA A 677 35.79 17.72 5.25
C ALA A 677 34.87 18.71 4.52
N THR A 678 33.57 18.73 4.86
CA THR A 678 32.57 19.67 4.32
C THR A 678 31.80 20.37 5.43
N ASN A 679 30.86 21.26 5.08
CA ASN A 679 29.92 21.87 6.02
C ASN A 679 28.67 21.00 6.27
N VAL A 680 28.65 19.75 5.82
CA VAL A 680 27.56 18.79 6.07
C VAL A 680 27.90 17.99 7.33
N THR A 681 27.33 18.40 8.46
CA THR A 681 27.67 17.87 9.81
C THR A 681 26.85 16.66 10.25
N ALA A 682 25.93 16.20 9.40
CA ALA A 682 25.13 15.00 9.62
C ALA A 682 24.71 14.40 8.26
N ASP A 683 24.31 13.13 8.27
CA ASP A 683 24.03 12.29 7.11
C ASP A 683 22.51 12.17 6.80
N ILE A 684 22.04 11.01 6.32
CA ILE A 684 20.62 10.75 6.07
C ILE A 684 19.81 10.51 7.35
N ASP A 685 20.24 9.61 8.23
CA ASP A 685 19.44 9.17 9.38
C ASP A 685 19.62 10.10 10.60
N GLY A 686 20.70 10.89 10.63
CA GLY A 686 20.90 12.02 11.55
C GLY A 686 22.19 11.95 12.36
N GLU A 687 22.98 10.90 12.17
CA GLU A 687 24.30 10.64 12.72
C GLU A 687 25.27 11.81 12.45
N ALA A 688 26.11 12.12 13.42
CA ALA A 688 27.07 13.23 13.30
C ALA A 688 28.22 12.85 12.35
N ARG A 689 28.66 13.79 11.51
CA ARG A 689 29.72 13.56 10.51
C ARG A 689 30.98 14.37 10.83
N PRO A 690 32.18 13.77 10.91
CA PRO A 690 32.47 12.34 10.71
C PRO A 690 32.13 11.46 11.92
N GLN A 691 31.92 10.15 11.68
CA GLN A 691 31.93 9.11 12.74
C GLN A 691 33.31 8.45 12.92
N GLY A 692 34.15 8.43 11.88
CA GLY A 692 35.50 7.87 11.90
C GLY A 692 36.63 8.92 11.88
N LEU A 693 37.71 8.59 11.18
CA LEU A 693 38.84 9.47 10.87
C LEU A 693 38.46 10.60 9.89
N ALA A 694 37.51 10.36 8.99
CA ALA A 694 37.02 11.31 7.99
C ALA A 694 35.55 11.03 7.60
N PRO A 695 34.86 11.94 6.89
CA PRO A 695 33.49 11.69 6.43
C PRO A 695 33.41 10.55 5.42
N ASP A 696 32.29 9.85 5.36
CA ASP A 696 32.08 8.81 4.35
C ASP A 696 31.71 9.36 2.97
N LEU A 697 31.98 8.56 1.93
CA LEU A 697 31.63 8.86 0.55
C LEU A 697 30.19 8.46 0.23
N GLY A 698 29.41 9.43 -0.26
CA GLY A 698 27.99 9.24 -0.53
C GLY A 698 27.12 9.80 0.59
N TRP A 699 25.86 9.38 0.60
CA TRP A 699 24.79 9.98 1.40
C TRP A 699 24.77 9.65 2.91
N ASP A 700 25.42 8.56 3.30
CA ASP A 700 25.32 7.83 4.57
C ASP A 700 26.63 7.90 5.35
N GLU A 701 26.63 7.64 6.65
CA GLU A 701 27.83 7.71 7.51
C GLU A 701 27.89 6.49 8.46
N VAL A 702 28.81 5.56 8.20
CA VAL A 702 28.89 4.30 8.94
C VAL A 702 29.32 4.55 10.39
N LEU A 703 28.42 4.23 11.33
CA LEU A 703 28.78 4.08 12.74
C LEU A 703 29.90 3.02 12.88
N PRO A 704 31.06 3.35 13.50
CA PRO A 704 32.17 2.42 13.61
C PRO A 704 31.77 1.15 14.35
N ASP A 705 32.26 0.00 13.87
CA ASP A 705 32.03 -1.29 14.51
C ASP A 705 32.78 -1.37 15.85
N THR A 706 32.12 -0.88 16.90
CA THR A 706 32.61 -0.94 18.29
C THR A 706 32.71 -2.37 18.84
N THR A 707 32.31 -3.39 18.07
CA THR A 707 32.46 -4.79 18.44
C THR A 707 33.90 -5.25 18.22
N VAL A 708 34.67 -5.36 19.30
CA VAL A 708 36.01 -5.94 19.22
C VAL A 708 35.95 -7.39 18.70
N LYS A 709 36.59 -7.63 17.55
CA LYS A 709 36.87 -8.99 17.05
C LYS A 709 38.28 -9.33 17.50
N LEU A 710 38.42 -10.36 18.34
CA LEU A 710 39.70 -10.77 18.89
C LEU A 710 39.73 -12.27 19.15
N GLU A 711 40.81 -12.92 18.75
CA GLU A 711 41.07 -14.33 19.01
C GLU A 711 42.49 -14.52 19.53
N THR A 712 42.67 -15.40 20.51
CA THR A 712 43.98 -15.88 20.94
C THR A 712 44.14 -17.37 20.69
N GLY A 713 45.35 -17.89 20.88
CA GLY A 713 45.61 -19.32 20.90
C GLY A 713 47.10 -19.68 20.91
N THR A 714 47.38 -20.95 20.71
CA THR A 714 48.73 -21.51 20.65
C THR A 714 48.82 -22.49 19.50
N VAL A 715 49.86 -22.38 18.68
CA VAL A 715 50.18 -23.29 17.58
C VAL A 715 51.42 -24.09 17.94
N SER A 716 51.30 -25.40 18.01
CA SER A 716 52.40 -26.29 18.37
C SER A 716 53.25 -26.72 17.17
N ASP A 717 54.47 -27.15 17.47
CA ASP A 717 55.45 -27.71 16.53
C ASP A 717 55.83 -26.80 15.33
N VAL A 718 55.78 -25.48 15.51
CA VAL A 718 56.16 -24.50 14.47
C VAL A 718 57.66 -24.55 14.21
N GLY A 719 58.05 -24.73 12.95
CA GLY A 719 59.45 -24.72 12.50
C GLY A 719 59.72 -23.73 11.35
N ALA A 720 60.71 -24.04 10.50
CA ALA A 720 61.07 -23.21 9.34
C ALA A 720 60.04 -23.21 8.18
N ASN A 721 59.10 -24.15 8.19
CA ASN A 721 58.02 -24.22 7.20
C ASN A 721 56.87 -23.29 7.62
N TRP A 722 56.20 -22.70 6.64
CA TRP A 722 54.97 -21.94 6.90
C TRP A 722 53.85 -22.87 7.36
N VAL A 723 53.15 -22.46 8.42
CA VAL A 723 51.97 -23.13 8.98
C VAL A 723 50.80 -22.16 8.88
N THR A 724 49.72 -22.58 8.23
CA THR A 724 48.47 -21.82 8.18
C THR A 724 47.71 -21.98 9.50
N VAL A 725 47.36 -20.86 10.12
CA VAL A 725 46.48 -20.79 11.28
C VAL A 725 45.08 -20.47 10.78
N HIS A 726 44.09 -21.26 11.19
CA HIS A 726 42.68 -21.04 10.88
C HIS A 726 41.96 -20.46 12.10
N LEU A 727 41.23 -19.36 11.86
CA LEU A 727 40.57 -18.55 12.86
C LEU A 727 39.08 -18.89 12.93
N ALA A 728 38.45 -18.65 14.08
CA ALA A 728 37.00 -18.75 14.25
C ALA A 728 36.28 -17.51 13.71
N ASN A 729 36.94 -16.34 13.81
CA ASN A 729 36.50 -15.09 13.22
C ASN A 729 36.98 -14.93 11.76
N SER A 730 36.39 -13.97 11.05
CA SER A 730 36.94 -13.42 9.81
C SER A 730 37.22 -11.94 9.99
N TYR A 731 38.40 -11.50 9.54
CA TYR A 731 38.94 -10.16 9.74
C TYR A 731 39.17 -9.44 8.40
N THR A 732 39.06 -8.11 8.40
CA THR A 732 39.35 -7.29 7.21
C THR A 732 40.83 -6.88 7.18
N ALA A 733 41.32 -6.31 8.28
CA ALA A 733 42.68 -5.85 8.51
C ALA A 733 43.21 -6.40 9.86
N PRO A 734 43.54 -7.71 9.93
CA PRO A 734 43.97 -8.36 11.17
C PRO A 734 45.38 -7.94 11.63
N VAL A 735 45.45 -7.37 12.84
CA VAL A 735 46.70 -7.21 13.59
C VAL A 735 47.03 -8.53 14.27
N VAL A 736 48.13 -9.18 13.88
CA VAL A 736 48.57 -10.49 14.41
C VAL A 736 49.87 -10.37 15.18
N ILE A 737 49.90 -10.81 16.44
CA ILE A 737 51.11 -10.88 17.27
C ILE A 737 51.43 -12.35 17.58
N GLY A 738 52.70 -12.75 17.47
CA GLY A 738 53.14 -14.14 17.64
C GLY A 738 54.39 -14.28 18.51
N THR A 739 54.25 -14.79 19.73
CA THR A 739 55.34 -14.99 20.70
C THR A 739 55.69 -16.47 20.81
N LEU A 740 56.98 -16.82 20.65
CA LEU A 740 57.46 -18.20 20.76
C LEU A 740 57.93 -18.56 22.17
N ASN A 741 57.65 -19.78 22.61
CA ASN A 741 58.27 -20.39 23.79
C ASN A 741 59.66 -20.91 23.42
N ASN A 742 60.74 -20.55 24.15
CA ASN A 742 62.10 -20.96 23.81
C ASN A 742 62.78 -21.78 24.93
N ASP A 743 63.15 -23.03 24.63
CA ASP A 743 63.82 -23.93 25.58
C ASP A 743 65.16 -23.37 26.10
N GLN A 744 65.56 -23.81 27.30
CA GLN A 744 66.88 -23.48 27.86
C GLN A 744 68.02 -23.95 26.93
N GLY A 745 68.88 -23.00 26.52
CA GLY A 745 70.02 -23.26 25.64
C GLY A 745 69.69 -23.38 24.15
N ALA A 746 68.45 -23.06 23.73
CA ALA A 746 68.09 -22.98 22.32
C ALA A 746 68.84 -21.87 21.57
N LEU A 747 68.99 -22.03 20.25
CA LEU A 747 69.47 -20.98 19.34
C LEU A 747 68.45 -19.82 19.26
N PRO A 748 68.87 -18.60 18.87
CA PRO A 748 67.93 -17.51 18.68
C PRO A 748 66.94 -17.82 17.56
N LEU A 749 65.68 -17.51 17.80
CA LEU A 749 64.58 -17.66 16.84
C LEU A 749 63.68 -16.43 16.90
N VAL A 750 63.05 -16.12 15.77
CA VAL A 750 62.06 -15.04 15.64
C VAL A 750 60.82 -15.56 14.91
N THR A 751 59.64 -15.06 15.31
CA THR A 751 58.37 -15.34 14.62
C THR A 751 58.27 -14.49 13.36
N ARG A 752 57.93 -15.10 12.23
CA ARG A 752 57.50 -14.37 11.01
C ARG A 752 56.04 -14.70 10.72
N VAL A 753 55.30 -13.66 10.34
CA VAL A 753 53.89 -13.72 9.91
C VAL A 753 53.81 -13.29 8.44
N ARG A 754 52.80 -13.79 7.71
CA ARG A 754 52.37 -13.27 6.41
C ARG A 754 50.91 -13.62 6.12
N HIS A 755 50.35 -13.01 5.07
CA HIS A 755 49.01 -13.31 4.55
C HIS A 755 47.90 -13.33 5.61
N ALA A 756 47.97 -12.42 6.59
CA ALA A 756 46.90 -12.24 7.57
C ALA A 756 45.74 -11.51 6.90
N ALA A 757 44.66 -12.25 6.58
CA ALA A 757 43.43 -11.73 5.97
C ALA A 757 42.28 -12.75 6.11
N GLY A 758 41.05 -12.26 6.25
CA GLY A 758 39.89 -13.12 6.41
C GLY A 758 39.99 -13.99 7.65
N SER A 759 39.75 -15.30 7.52
CA SER A 759 39.79 -16.27 8.62
C SER A 759 41.12 -17.05 8.71
N SER A 760 42.24 -16.47 8.26
CA SER A 760 43.56 -17.12 8.39
C SER A 760 44.76 -16.17 8.38
N PHE A 761 45.89 -16.67 8.87
CA PHE A 761 47.22 -16.13 8.60
C PHE A 761 48.24 -17.28 8.49
N GLU A 762 49.44 -17.01 7.99
CA GLU A 762 50.56 -17.98 8.02
C GLU A 762 51.66 -17.51 8.98
N LEU A 763 52.17 -18.43 9.80
CA LEU A 763 53.33 -18.21 10.67
C LEU A 763 54.47 -19.18 10.38
N ARG A 764 55.70 -18.81 10.77
CA ARG A 764 56.86 -19.71 10.87
C ARG A 764 57.87 -19.19 11.88
N LEU A 765 58.88 -19.99 12.21
CA LEU A 765 60.08 -19.55 12.91
C LEU A 765 61.27 -19.38 11.95
N GLN A 766 62.12 -18.38 12.20
CA GLN A 766 63.33 -18.10 11.45
C GLN A 766 64.51 -17.90 12.42
N GLN A 767 65.69 -18.44 12.07
CA GLN A 767 66.92 -18.24 12.83
C GLN A 767 67.68 -17.01 12.28
N PRO A 768 67.98 -15.98 13.09
CA PRO A 768 68.90 -14.89 12.75
C PRO A 768 70.26 -15.40 12.26
N GLY A 769 70.80 -14.77 11.22
CA GLY A 769 72.02 -15.23 10.51
C GLY A 769 71.86 -16.55 9.72
N GLY A 770 70.72 -17.22 9.80
CA GLY A 770 70.44 -18.49 9.13
C GLY A 770 70.95 -19.73 9.87
N GLY A 771 70.25 -20.86 9.73
CA GLY A 771 70.64 -22.14 10.35
C GLY A 771 69.51 -23.17 10.41
N THR A 772 69.53 -24.02 11.44
CA THR A 772 68.56 -25.11 11.62
C THR A 772 67.56 -24.75 12.71
N VAL A 773 66.31 -24.51 12.29
CA VAL A 773 65.20 -24.18 13.19
C VAL A 773 64.63 -25.46 13.83
N SER A 774 64.71 -25.54 15.16
CA SER A 774 63.96 -26.51 15.98
C SER A 774 62.48 -26.12 16.10
N THR A 775 61.57 -27.08 16.26
CA THR A 775 60.15 -26.77 16.47
C THR A 775 59.87 -26.19 17.86
N ARG A 776 58.90 -25.28 17.96
CA ARG A 776 58.40 -24.67 19.21
C ARG A 776 56.88 -24.47 19.19
N ASP A 777 56.31 -24.25 20.36
CA ASP A 777 54.99 -23.64 20.49
C ASP A 777 55.09 -22.12 20.24
N VAL A 778 54.11 -21.57 19.52
CA VAL A 778 53.94 -20.14 19.29
C VAL A 778 52.56 -19.71 19.79
N HIS A 779 52.54 -18.88 20.82
CA HIS A 779 51.35 -18.16 21.27
C HIS A 779 50.98 -17.09 20.25
N TYR A 780 49.70 -16.92 19.96
CA TYR A 780 49.22 -15.85 19.07
C TYR A 780 48.03 -15.10 19.66
N LEU A 781 47.91 -13.85 19.20
CA LEU A 781 46.71 -13.04 19.28
C LEU A 781 46.48 -12.43 17.90
N VAL A 782 45.22 -12.39 17.46
CA VAL A 782 44.77 -11.63 16.31
C VAL A 782 43.57 -10.78 16.71
N MET A 783 43.56 -9.52 16.31
CA MET A 783 42.40 -8.64 16.42
C MET A 783 42.18 -7.85 15.13
N GLU A 784 40.97 -7.36 14.91
CA GLU A 784 40.70 -6.37 13.87
C GLU A 784 41.43 -5.05 14.21
N SER A 785 41.98 -4.36 13.21
CA SER A 785 42.49 -3.01 13.42
C SER A 785 41.34 -2.03 13.65
N GLY A 786 41.47 -1.16 14.64
CA GLY A 786 40.41 -0.26 15.08
C GLY A 786 40.63 0.22 16.51
N ALA A 787 39.66 0.97 17.03
CA ALA A 787 39.68 1.58 18.34
C ALA A 787 38.47 1.10 19.16
N TYR A 788 38.71 0.43 20.29
CA TYR A 788 37.67 -0.26 21.07
C TYR A 788 37.69 0.15 22.55
N THR A 789 36.51 0.37 23.13
CA THR A 789 36.33 0.42 24.59
C THR A 789 35.67 -0.87 25.04
N LEU A 790 36.41 -1.71 25.77
CA LEU A 790 35.97 -3.02 26.26
C LEU A 790 34.88 -2.88 27.34
N PRO A 791 34.06 -3.93 27.63
CA PRO A 791 32.96 -3.84 28.60
C PRO A 791 33.36 -3.53 30.05
N ASN A 792 34.64 -3.66 30.41
CA ASN A 792 35.22 -3.23 31.69
C ASN A 792 35.71 -1.77 31.69
N GLY A 793 35.45 -1.02 30.61
CA GLY A 793 35.84 0.39 30.43
C GLY A 793 37.26 0.59 29.89
N ILE A 794 37.92 -0.47 29.40
CA ILE A 794 39.33 -0.42 28.97
C ILE A 794 39.49 -0.01 27.52
N HIS A 795 40.40 0.91 27.25
CA HIS A 795 40.82 1.24 25.90
C HIS A 795 41.76 0.16 25.34
N LEU A 796 41.46 -0.27 24.11
CA LEU A 796 42.20 -1.24 23.32
C LEU A 796 42.16 -0.79 21.86
N GLU A 797 43.31 -0.64 21.22
CA GLU A 797 43.40 -0.35 19.79
C GLU A 797 44.39 -1.28 19.08
N GLY A 798 44.15 -1.50 17.80
CA GLY A 798 45.06 -2.20 16.90
C GLY A 798 45.29 -1.37 15.64
N GLN A 799 46.54 -1.20 15.24
CA GLN A 799 46.92 -0.40 14.06
C GLN A 799 47.86 -1.19 13.14
N ILE A 800 47.80 -0.89 11.83
CA ILE A 800 48.70 -1.43 10.81
C ILE A 800 49.24 -0.28 9.96
N TYR A 801 50.56 -0.26 9.73
CA TYR A 801 51.19 0.70 8.83
C TYR A 801 52.33 0.06 8.03
N THR A 802 52.68 0.65 6.89
CA THR A 802 53.84 0.22 6.09
C THR A 802 55.11 0.89 6.62
N SER A 803 55.98 0.10 7.26
CA SER A 803 57.27 0.54 7.78
C SER A 803 58.33 0.52 6.69
N THR A 804 58.87 1.70 6.40
CA THR A 804 59.87 1.97 5.34
C THR A 804 61.31 1.96 5.86
N VAL A 805 61.47 2.04 7.18
CA VAL A 805 62.76 2.04 7.86
C VAL A 805 63.04 0.66 8.44
N THR A 806 64.32 0.27 8.51
CA THR A 806 64.76 -0.86 9.35
C THR A 806 65.97 -0.44 10.14
N ASP A 807 65.95 -0.75 11.42
CA ASP A 807 66.98 -0.32 12.37
C ASP A 807 68.03 -1.40 12.67
N GLY A 808 69.18 -0.98 13.18
CA GLY A 808 70.30 -1.86 13.57
C GLY A 808 71.23 -1.18 14.57
N SER A 809 72.30 -1.89 14.98
CA SER A 809 73.22 -1.47 16.05
C SER A 809 73.52 0.03 16.07
N SER A 810 73.24 0.65 17.23
CA SER A 810 73.45 2.07 17.53
C SER A 810 72.65 3.09 16.70
N SER A 811 71.72 2.70 15.81
CA SER A 811 71.01 3.65 14.92
C SER A 811 69.66 4.13 15.48
N TRP A 812 68.88 3.25 16.12
CA TRP A 812 67.67 3.55 16.91
C TRP A 812 66.60 4.40 16.19
N HIS A 813 66.36 4.10 14.91
CA HIS A 813 65.31 4.68 14.07
C HIS A 813 63.97 3.93 14.19
N GLY A 814 63.03 4.52 14.95
CA GLY A 814 61.60 4.19 14.84
C GLY A 814 60.89 5.18 13.91
N GLU A 815 59.65 4.87 13.57
CA GLU A 815 58.69 5.75 12.90
C GLU A 815 57.62 6.19 13.92
N PRO A 816 57.31 7.49 14.04
CA PRO A 816 56.39 8.00 15.06
C PRO A 816 54.94 7.66 14.73
N GLN A 817 54.16 7.27 15.74
CA GLN A 817 52.75 6.91 15.61
C GLN A 817 51.88 7.79 16.53
N SER A 818 50.59 7.84 16.24
CA SER A 818 49.56 8.45 17.10
C SER A 818 48.67 7.34 17.67
N TYR A 819 48.16 7.51 18.89
CA TYR A 819 47.09 6.65 19.41
C TYR A 819 45.74 7.00 18.77
N LEU A 820 44.82 6.05 18.75
CA LEU A 820 43.41 6.28 18.38
C LEU A 820 42.56 6.60 19.62
N HIS A 821 42.92 6.03 20.78
CA HIS A 821 42.33 6.34 22.09
C HIS A 821 43.16 7.34 22.90
N ASP A 822 42.52 7.99 23.87
CA ASP A 822 43.22 8.77 24.89
C ASP A 822 43.72 7.86 26.03
N TYR A 823 45.04 7.86 26.26
CA TYR A 823 45.72 7.14 27.35
C TYR A 823 46.15 8.07 28.51
N HIS A 824 45.71 9.34 28.53
CA HIS A 824 46.00 10.29 29.59
C HIS A 824 45.41 9.87 30.95
N GLY A 825 46.24 9.23 31.77
CA GLY A 825 45.89 8.78 33.13
C GLY A 825 46.11 7.29 33.34
N THR A 826 46.36 6.53 32.28
CA THR A 826 46.78 5.12 32.31
C THR A 826 48.20 4.97 31.77
N THR A 827 48.63 3.74 31.51
CA THR A 827 49.94 3.44 30.90
C THR A 827 49.69 2.54 29.69
N PRO A 828 50.13 2.93 28.48
CA PRO A 828 49.93 2.12 27.28
C PRO A 828 50.87 0.91 27.32
N VAL A 829 50.31 -0.29 27.27
CA VAL A 829 51.04 -1.54 27.07
C VAL A 829 51.05 -1.84 25.58
N VAL A 830 52.21 -1.64 24.95
CA VAL A 830 52.39 -1.82 23.50
C VAL A 830 52.96 -3.19 23.22
N LEU A 831 52.40 -3.85 22.21
CA LEU A 831 52.85 -5.14 21.67
C LEU A 831 52.79 -5.07 20.15
N GLY A 832 53.71 -5.70 19.43
CA GLY A 832 53.67 -5.67 17.96
C GLY A 832 54.49 -6.73 17.24
N GLN A 833 54.35 -6.75 15.92
CA GLN A 833 54.87 -7.79 15.05
C GLN A 833 55.06 -7.26 13.60
N VAL A 834 56.07 -7.80 12.90
CA VAL A 834 56.19 -7.64 11.45
C VAL A 834 55.20 -8.61 10.78
N LEU A 835 54.15 -8.07 10.17
CA LEU A 835 52.98 -8.82 9.66
C LEU A 835 53.20 -9.42 8.26
N SER A 836 54.18 -8.93 7.51
CA SER A 836 54.46 -9.36 6.14
C SER A 836 55.82 -10.05 5.98
N TYR A 837 56.03 -10.56 4.77
CA TYR A 837 57.25 -11.26 4.34
C TYR A 837 57.69 -10.74 2.96
N ASN A 838 57.82 -9.42 2.86
CA ASN A 838 58.37 -8.73 1.69
C ASN A 838 59.91 -8.77 1.72
N ASP A 839 60.50 -8.78 2.92
CA ASP A 839 61.92 -9.07 3.15
C ASP A 839 62.10 -10.52 3.63
N ALA A 840 62.95 -11.26 2.90
CA ALA A 840 63.21 -12.67 3.19
C ALA A 840 64.17 -12.88 4.38
N ASP A 841 65.05 -11.90 4.62
CA ASP A 841 65.91 -11.89 5.78
C ASP A 841 65.11 -11.46 7.02
N TRP A 842 65.67 -11.75 8.20
CA TRP A 842 64.97 -11.59 9.45
C TRP A 842 64.85 -10.10 9.89
N SER A 843 63.86 -9.83 10.74
CA SER A 843 63.67 -8.57 11.48
C SER A 843 62.65 -8.81 12.60
N VAL A 844 62.65 -7.96 13.62
CA VAL A 844 61.75 -8.05 14.80
C VAL A 844 61.17 -6.68 15.16
N PHE A 845 59.95 -6.67 15.69
CA PHE A 845 59.28 -5.46 16.17
C PHE A 845 59.94 -4.88 17.42
N TRP A 846 59.92 -3.56 17.56
CA TRP A 846 60.24 -2.85 18.80
C TRP A 846 59.45 -1.54 18.91
N ASP A 847 59.30 -1.05 20.14
CA ASP A 847 58.61 0.20 20.47
C ASP A 847 59.39 1.03 21.52
N ARG A 848 59.09 2.33 21.58
CA ARG A 848 59.60 3.27 22.61
C ARG A 848 58.69 4.50 22.75
N GLY A 849 58.94 5.28 23.80
CA GLY A 849 58.39 6.62 24.01
C GLY A 849 59.30 7.74 23.48
N SER A 850 59.44 8.82 24.26
CA SER A 850 60.14 10.05 23.82
C SER A 850 61.63 9.89 23.54
N SER A 851 62.26 8.82 24.06
CA SER A 851 63.66 8.47 23.84
C SER A 851 63.84 6.95 23.86
N ARG A 852 64.98 6.44 23.37
CA ARG A 852 65.22 5.00 23.23
C ARG A 852 65.09 4.23 24.55
N SER A 853 65.65 4.76 25.63
CA SER A 853 65.64 4.22 27.00
C SER A 853 64.39 4.66 27.78
N GLN A 854 63.25 4.74 27.09
CA GLN A 854 61.94 5.02 27.68
C GLN A 854 60.86 4.23 26.93
N PRO A 855 59.97 3.52 27.63
CA PRO A 855 58.84 2.84 27.00
C PRO A 855 57.81 3.87 26.52
N PRO A 856 56.83 3.46 25.70
CA PRO A 856 55.74 4.33 25.26
C PRO A 856 55.02 5.04 26.42
N ASP A 857 54.63 6.29 26.18
CA ASP A 857 53.79 7.07 27.09
C ASP A 857 52.63 7.69 26.33
N ALA A 858 51.61 8.19 27.04
CA ALA A 858 50.38 8.72 26.45
C ALA A 858 50.56 9.89 25.45
N ASN A 859 51.76 10.46 25.32
CA ASN A 859 52.09 11.52 24.35
C ASN A 859 53.06 11.05 23.26
N HIS A 860 53.72 9.90 23.44
CA HIS A 860 54.83 9.46 22.59
C HIS A 860 54.75 7.95 22.33
N LEU A 861 54.52 7.59 21.07
CA LEU A 861 54.71 6.26 20.54
C LEU A 861 55.63 6.33 19.31
N TRP A 862 56.68 5.52 19.31
CA TRP A 862 57.50 5.25 18.14
C TRP A 862 57.64 3.73 18.01
N THR A 863 57.36 3.20 16.83
CA THR A 863 57.45 1.76 16.53
C THR A 863 58.40 1.52 15.37
N GLY A 864 58.87 0.29 15.20
CA GLY A 864 59.65 -0.07 14.02
C GLY A 864 60.06 -1.54 13.97
N LYS A 865 60.85 -1.87 12.96
CA LYS A 865 61.49 -3.18 12.81
C LYS A 865 63.01 -3.04 12.90
N HIS A 866 63.69 -3.92 13.64
CA HIS A 866 65.15 -3.90 13.79
C HIS A 866 65.80 -5.27 13.52
N VAL A 867 67.11 -5.26 13.21
CA VAL A 867 67.94 -6.46 12.92
C VAL A 867 69.08 -6.65 13.94
N SER A 868 68.85 -6.21 15.19
CA SER A 868 69.82 -6.34 16.28
C SER A 868 71.19 -5.75 15.93
N LYS A 869 72.26 -6.47 16.23
CA LYS A 869 73.67 -6.08 16.11
C LYS A 869 74.22 -6.08 14.69
N GLU A 870 73.44 -6.53 13.72
CA GLU A 870 73.89 -6.68 12.33
C GLU A 870 74.02 -5.30 11.65
N ASN A 871 75.16 -5.05 10.99
CA ASN A 871 75.51 -3.78 10.36
C ASN A 871 76.59 -4.07 9.27
N PRO A 872 76.62 -3.43 8.08
CA PRO A 872 75.85 -2.26 7.65
C PRO A 872 74.35 -2.49 7.45
N ILE A 873 73.53 -1.50 7.78
CA ILE A 873 72.14 -1.42 7.32
C ILE A 873 72.13 -1.29 5.78
N ILE A 874 71.80 -2.38 5.11
CA ILE A 874 71.51 -2.43 3.66
C ILE A 874 70.03 -2.04 3.47
N PRO A 875 69.64 -1.35 2.38
CA PRO A 875 68.23 -1.13 2.06
C PRO A 875 67.41 -2.43 2.12
N ARG A 876 66.37 -2.41 2.96
CA ARG A 876 65.46 -3.53 3.22
C ARG A 876 64.17 -3.33 2.44
N ALA A 877 63.32 -4.36 2.35
CA ALA A 877 61.98 -4.16 1.81
C ALA A 877 61.06 -3.43 2.80
N ASP A 878 60.10 -2.68 2.28
CA ASP A 878 58.97 -2.16 3.06
C ASP A 878 58.16 -3.34 3.62
N GLU A 879 57.80 -3.32 4.89
CA GLU A 879 57.03 -4.39 5.55
C GLU A 879 55.88 -3.76 6.31
N GLN A 880 54.72 -4.41 6.34
CA GLN A 880 53.65 -4.03 7.25
C GLN A 880 54.05 -4.36 8.68
N ILE A 881 53.93 -3.38 9.56
CA ILE A 881 54.00 -3.55 11.01
C ILE A 881 52.59 -3.41 11.56
N GLY A 882 52.22 -4.37 12.41
CA GLY A 882 51.02 -4.31 13.23
C GLY A 882 51.40 -4.13 14.69
N PHE A 883 50.71 -3.25 15.39
CA PHE A 883 50.84 -3.10 16.83
C PHE A 883 49.48 -2.95 17.51
N ILE A 884 49.45 -3.31 18.78
CA ILE A 884 48.29 -3.25 19.67
C ILE A 884 48.70 -2.40 20.86
N VAL A 885 47.81 -1.51 21.28
CA VAL A 885 47.93 -0.77 22.52
C VAL A 885 46.73 -1.10 23.40
N ILE A 886 46.99 -1.43 24.66
CA ILE A 886 45.95 -1.68 25.67
C ILE A 886 46.33 -0.97 26.96
N GLU A 887 45.34 -0.48 27.71
CA GLU A 887 45.61 0.10 29.02
C GLU A 887 46.14 -0.94 30.02
N GLN A 888 47.21 -0.58 30.73
CA GLN A 888 47.78 -1.38 31.79
C GLN A 888 46.76 -1.74 32.87
N SER A 889 46.85 -2.99 33.35
CA SER A 889 46.00 -3.50 34.41
C SER A 889 46.13 -2.69 35.71
N ASN A 890 45.06 -2.63 36.50
CA ASN A 890 44.95 -1.91 37.77
C ASN A 890 43.73 -2.43 38.56
N SER A 891 43.53 -1.95 39.79
CA SER A 891 42.46 -2.46 40.68
C SER A 891 41.03 -2.34 40.17
N ASN A 892 40.78 -1.58 39.10
CA ASN A 892 39.44 -1.38 38.52
C ASN A 892 39.19 -2.28 37.30
N ASN A 893 40.24 -2.84 36.69
CA ASN A 893 40.15 -3.67 35.48
C ASN A 893 40.71 -5.10 35.67
N ALA A 894 41.52 -5.34 36.71
CA ALA A 894 42.09 -6.64 37.07
C ALA A 894 40.96 -7.60 37.42
N GLY A 895 40.68 -8.51 36.49
CA GLY A 895 39.40 -9.18 36.40
C GLY A 895 39.20 -9.83 35.04
N ALA A 896 37.96 -10.21 34.76
CA ALA A 896 37.67 -11.18 33.71
C ALA A 896 37.07 -10.53 32.44
N LEU A 897 37.86 -10.45 31.36
CA LEU A 897 37.39 -10.02 30.04
C LEU A 897 36.50 -11.12 29.45
N TYR A 898 35.20 -10.82 29.28
CA TYR A 898 34.13 -11.79 28.93
C TYR A 898 34.13 -13.07 29.81
N GLY A 899 34.62 -12.99 31.05
CA GLY A 899 34.69 -14.14 31.96
C GLY A 899 36.00 -14.94 31.94
N LEU A 900 37.03 -14.50 31.20
CA LEU A 900 38.40 -15.03 31.29
C LEU A 900 39.34 -14.03 31.97
N GLU A 901 40.11 -14.47 32.96
CA GLU A 901 41.13 -13.63 33.60
C GLU A 901 42.23 -13.24 32.59
N TYR A 902 42.65 -11.99 32.58
CA TYR A 902 43.75 -11.48 31.75
C TYR A 902 44.56 -10.42 32.50
N GLU A 903 45.81 -10.21 32.13
CA GLU A 903 46.64 -9.10 32.64
C GLU A 903 47.47 -8.49 31.51
N ALA A 904 47.46 -7.16 31.41
CA ALA A 904 48.29 -6.37 30.52
C ALA A 904 49.22 -5.51 31.36
N TRP A 905 50.54 -5.58 31.15
CA TRP A 905 51.48 -4.87 32.03
C TRP A 905 52.79 -4.49 31.34
N LEU A 906 53.27 -3.27 31.64
CA LEU A 906 54.61 -2.81 31.30
C LEU A 906 55.58 -3.21 32.42
N GLY A 907 56.48 -4.14 32.12
CA GLY A 907 57.41 -4.73 33.07
C GLY A 907 58.45 -3.75 33.66
N ALA A 908 59.01 -4.10 34.81
CA ALA A 908 60.09 -3.34 35.43
C ALA A 908 61.43 -3.58 34.72
N ASP A 909 62.22 -2.53 34.52
CA ASP A 909 63.55 -2.61 33.91
C ASP A 909 64.44 -3.60 34.66
N SER A 910 64.63 -4.79 34.07
CA SER A 910 65.31 -5.90 34.75
C SER A 910 65.62 -7.13 33.89
N VAL A 911 64.92 -7.35 32.78
CA VAL A 911 65.08 -8.55 31.93
C VAL A 911 66.32 -8.38 31.06
N ALA A 912 67.28 -9.32 31.15
CA ALA A 912 68.55 -9.23 30.44
C ALA A 912 68.81 -10.44 29.53
N GLY A 913 70.01 -10.50 28.93
CA GLY A 913 70.36 -11.49 27.92
C GLY A 913 70.31 -12.95 28.38
N VAL A 914 70.04 -13.86 27.46
CA VAL A 914 70.04 -15.31 27.76
C VAL A 914 71.39 -15.85 28.25
N ASP A 915 72.51 -15.20 27.94
CA ASP A 915 73.83 -15.59 28.44
C ASP A 915 74.13 -15.04 29.86
N THR A 916 73.27 -14.19 30.45
CA THR A 916 73.52 -13.52 31.76
C THR A 916 72.80 -14.14 32.97
N ALA A 917 72.43 -15.41 32.86
CA ALA A 917 71.69 -16.24 33.84
C ALA A 917 70.16 -15.94 33.99
N PRO A 918 69.38 -16.13 32.90
CA PRO A 918 67.91 -16.20 32.93
C PRO A 918 67.38 -17.45 33.69
N PRO A 919 66.07 -17.55 33.97
CA PRO A 919 65.00 -16.60 33.63
C PRO A 919 65.02 -15.33 34.49
N TYR A 920 64.46 -14.26 33.94
CA TYR A 920 64.11 -13.03 34.64
C TYR A 920 62.58 -13.01 34.81
N PRO A 921 62.06 -13.52 35.94
CA PRO A 921 60.62 -13.61 36.16
C PRO A 921 60.02 -12.24 36.51
N TYR A 922 58.95 -11.84 35.82
CA TYR A 922 58.00 -10.89 36.39
C TYR A 922 56.96 -11.63 37.22
N THR A 923 56.50 -10.98 38.29
CA THR A 923 55.35 -11.41 39.07
C THR A 923 54.10 -10.70 38.52
N PHE A 924 53.04 -11.45 38.27
CA PHE A 924 51.74 -10.89 37.91
C PHE A 924 51.18 -10.06 39.07
N GLN A 925 50.36 -9.07 38.74
CA GLN A 925 49.74 -8.16 39.71
C GLN A 925 48.42 -8.71 40.26
N GLN A 926 47.83 -9.70 39.58
CA GLN A 926 46.85 -10.65 40.11
C GLN A 926 47.40 -12.08 40.12
N THR A 927 46.92 -12.93 41.04
CA THR A 927 47.13 -14.38 40.95
C THR A 927 46.02 -14.98 40.07
N PHE A 928 46.40 -15.68 39.01
CA PHE A 928 45.45 -16.38 38.14
C PHE A 928 44.92 -17.66 38.80
N THR A 929 43.66 -18.02 38.56
CA THR A 929 43.06 -19.24 39.13
C THR A 929 43.54 -20.53 38.45
N THR A 930 44.20 -20.42 37.28
CA THR A 930 45.02 -21.46 36.63
C THR A 930 46.19 -20.80 35.91
N THR A 931 47.30 -21.51 35.68
CA THR A 931 48.38 -21.04 34.78
C THR A 931 47.80 -20.54 33.45
N PRO A 932 48.21 -19.35 32.95
CA PRO A 932 47.79 -18.83 31.65
C PRO A 932 48.14 -19.76 30.49
N GLU A 933 47.19 -19.96 29.57
CA GLU A 933 47.39 -20.76 28.34
C GLU A 933 48.06 -19.97 27.20
N VAL A 934 48.02 -18.63 27.25
CA VAL A 934 48.55 -17.74 26.19
C VAL A 934 49.26 -16.54 26.80
N ALA A 935 50.44 -16.21 26.26
CA ALA A 935 51.24 -15.04 26.65
C ALA A 935 51.88 -14.40 25.42
N LEU A 936 51.66 -13.09 25.25
CA LEU A 936 52.23 -12.23 24.20
C LEU A 936 53.18 -11.22 24.85
N ILE A 937 54.33 -10.96 24.22
CA ILE A 937 55.34 -10.02 24.75
C ILE A 937 55.95 -9.16 23.64
N SER A 938 56.46 -7.99 24.01
CA SER A 938 57.34 -7.15 23.18
C SER A 938 58.32 -6.39 24.05
N LYS A 939 59.53 -6.14 23.55
CA LYS A 939 60.52 -5.32 24.25
C LYS A 939 60.18 -3.85 24.02
N ALA A 940 59.75 -3.19 25.09
CA ALA A 940 59.42 -1.78 25.12
C ALA A 940 60.61 -1.00 25.67
N ALA A 941 61.06 0.02 24.95
CA ALA A 941 62.36 0.68 25.15
C ALA A 941 63.59 -0.19 24.81
N GLU A 942 64.75 0.49 24.79
CA GLU A 942 66.08 -0.11 24.79
C GLU A 942 67.07 0.81 25.55
N ASP A 943 67.71 0.26 26.57
CA ASP A 943 68.89 0.80 27.26
C ASP A 943 70.21 0.34 26.60
N GLY A 944 70.26 -0.88 26.07
CA GLY A 944 71.39 -1.45 25.33
C GLY A 944 71.80 -0.70 24.05
N GLY A 945 72.99 -0.96 23.52
CA GLY A 945 73.45 -0.37 22.24
C GLY A 945 73.18 -1.26 21.01
N ASP A 946 72.74 -2.49 21.26
CA ASP A 946 73.06 -3.69 20.48
C ASP A 946 71.82 -4.61 20.45
N GLY A 947 70.72 -4.07 19.93
CA GLY A 947 69.38 -4.46 20.34
C GLY A 947 68.99 -5.92 20.27
N GLY A 948 68.28 -6.39 21.29
CA GLY A 948 67.65 -7.71 21.33
C GLY A 948 66.12 -7.66 21.23
N TRP A 949 65.49 -8.82 21.31
CA TRP A 949 64.03 -9.00 21.41
C TRP A 949 63.65 -9.87 22.60
N ALA A 950 62.47 -9.66 23.16
CA ALA A 950 61.99 -10.44 24.29
C ALA A 950 61.56 -11.86 23.87
N ILE A 951 61.84 -12.86 24.70
CA ILE A 951 61.39 -14.25 24.54
C ILE A 951 60.82 -14.81 25.86
N LEU A 952 59.85 -15.73 25.74
CA LEU A 952 59.40 -16.58 26.84
C LEU A 952 60.48 -17.66 27.06
N TYR A 953 61.05 -17.73 28.26
CA TYR A 953 62.27 -18.50 28.51
C TYR A 953 62.06 -19.76 29.35
N GLY A 954 62.47 -20.90 28.79
CA GLY A 954 62.49 -22.19 29.47
C GLY A 954 61.24 -23.04 29.21
N ASN A 955 61.28 -24.27 29.72
CA ASN A 955 60.37 -25.34 29.30
C ASN A 955 58.92 -25.19 29.82
N ASN A 956 58.68 -24.28 30.78
CA ASN A 956 57.36 -23.93 31.32
C ASN A 956 57.42 -22.43 31.72
N PRO A 957 57.35 -21.48 30.76
CA PRO A 957 57.66 -20.08 31.01
C PRO A 957 56.52 -19.29 31.68
N LEU A 958 55.45 -19.98 32.12
CA LEU A 958 54.27 -19.41 32.75
C LEU A 958 53.90 -20.23 33.99
N THR A 959 53.57 -19.53 35.07
CA THR A 959 52.94 -20.10 36.27
C THR A 959 51.63 -19.37 36.58
N ALA A 960 50.97 -19.64 37.70
CA ALA A 960 49.79 -18.87 38.13
C ALA A 960 50.14 -17.45 38.63
N ASP A 961 51.42 -17.19 38.94
CA ASP A 961 51.92 -15.97 39.59
C ASP A 961 53.08 -15.30 38.84
N THR A 962 53.69 -15.95 37.83
CA THR A 962 54.88 -15.44 37.11
C THR A 962 54.89 -15.73 35.60
N ILE A 963 55.62 -14.86 34.89
CA ILE A 963 56.05 -15.01 33.49
C ILE A 963 57.59 -14.95 33.44
N ASP A 964 58.22 -15.99 32.91
CA ASP A 964 59.68 -16.16 32.87
C ASP A 964 60.24 -15.66 31.53
N LEU A 965 61.06 -14.59 31.58
CA LEU A 965 61.52 -13.86 30.40
C LEU A 965 63.05 -13.88 30.22
N ALA A 966 63.49 -13.58 29.00
CA ALA A 966 64.85 -13.17 28.69
C ALA A 966 64.86 -12.27 27.44
N ILE A 967 65.96 -11.54 27.23
CA ILE A 967 66.26 -10.90 25.95
C ILE A 967 67.16 -11.83 25.12
N ASP A 968 66.85 -11.97 23.84
CA ASP A 968 67.62 -12.73 22.85
C ASP A 968 68.25 -11.80 21.80
N GLU A 969 69.35 -12.22 21.18
CA GLU A 969 70.23 -11.41 20.32
C GLU A 969 70.73 -12.26 19.13
N SER A 970 71.15 -11.62 18.04
CA SER A 970 71.71 -12.37 16.90
C SER A 970 73.09 -12.95 17.21
N LEU A 971 73.41 -14.14 16.67
CA LEU A 971 74.71 -14.79 16.89
C LEU A 971 75.89 -14.10 16.18
N ALA A 972 75.67 -12.97 15.49
CA ALA A 972 76.68 -12.27 14.70
C ALA A 972 77.88 -11.75 15.53
N SER A 973 77.67 -11.49 16.82
CA SER A 973 78.69 -11.04 17.78
C SER A 973 79.46 -12.19 18.46
N GLY A 974 78.90 -13.40 18.47
CA GLY A 974 79.40 -14.55 19.22
C GLY A 974 78.96 -14.64 20.69
N ASN A 975 78.07 -13.75 21.17
CA ASN A 975 77.40 -13.87 22.47
C ASN A 975 75.96 -13.32 22.41
N ARG A 976 75.16 -13.59 23.44
CA ARG A 976 73.77 -13.11 23.62
C ARG A 976 73.65 -12.44 25.00
N THR A 977 74.53 -11.48 25.26
CA THR A 977 74.66 -10.78 26.55
C THR A 977 74.10 -9.36 26.42
N HIS A 978 72.88 -9.17 26.89
CA HIS A 978 72.16 -7.90 26.86
C HIS A 978 72.27 -7.15 28.20
N THR A 979 72.03 -5.84 28.15
CA THR A 979 71.66 -5.02 29.32
C THR A 979 70.29 -5.42 29.87
N GLN A 980 69.92 -4.84 31.02
CA GLN A 980 68.54 -4.93 31.51
C GLN A 980 67.65 -4.06 30.63
N GLU A 981 66.47 -4.58 30.29
CA GLU A 981 65.48 -3.92 29.45
C GLU A 981 64.08 -4.06 30.09
N GLN A 982 63.13 -3.26 29.60
CA GLN A 982 61.70 -3.41 29.88
C GLN A 982 61.01 -4.30 28.84
N VAL A 983 59.98 -5.02 29.28
CA VAL A 983 59.18 -5.92 28.42
C VAL A 983 57.71 -5.69 28.75
N SER A 984 56.93 -5.30 27.75
CA SER A 984 55.47 -5.30 27.78
C SER A 984 54.97 -6.74 27.64
N TYR A 985 53.92 -7.11 28.38
CA TYR A 985 53.24 -8.39 28.22
C TYR A 985 51.73 -8.28 28.31
N LEU A 986 51.06 -9.22 27.63
CA LEU A 986 49.62 -9.49 27.73
C LEU A 986 49.43 -11.00 27.87
N VAL A 987 48.84 -11.42 28.98
CA VAL A 987 48.58 -12.82 29.31
C VAL A 987 47.08 -13.08 29.44
N PHE A 988 46.63 -14.25 28.96
CA PHE A 988 45.24 -14.71 29.10
C PHE A 988 45.21 -16.08 29.77
N GLN A 989 44.33 -16.21 30.76
CA GLN A 989 44.13 -17.47 31.50
C GLN A 989 43.85 -18.64 30.56
N ARG A 990 43.05 -18.41 29.51
CA ARG A 990 42.70 -19.39 28.48
C ARG A 990 42.64 -18.77 27.09
N ARG A 991 42.54 -19.63 26.08
CA ARG A 991 42.13 -19.21 24.73
C ARG A 991 40.84 -18.38 24.77
N LEU A 992 40.89 -17.16 24.22
CA LEU A 992 39.79 -16.22 24.09
C LEU A 992 39.34 -16.15 22.62
N ILE A 993 38.03 -16.10 22.40
CA ILE A 993 37.42 -15.80 21.09
C ILE A 993 36.27 -14.84 21.37
N ILE A 994 36.39 -13.60 20.90
CA ILE A 994 35.33 -12.61 20.88
C ILE A 994 34.87 -12.46 19.44
N ALA A 995 33.63 -12.82 19.18
CA ALA A 995 32.94 -12.68 17.91
C ALA A 995 31.69 -11.78 18.13
N PRO A 996 31.17 -11.10 17.09
CA PRO A 996 29.81 -10.58 17.17
C PRO A 996 28.83 -11.74 17.45
N GLU A 997 27.88 -11.53 18.35
CA GLU A 997 26.75 -12.45 18.53
C GLU A 997 26.02 -12.62 17.18
N PRO A 998 25.66 -13.85 16.77
CA PRO A 998 24.85 -14.05 15.59
C PRO A 998 23.47 -13.40 15.79
N TYR A 999 23.19 -12.33 15.03
CA TYR A 999 21.90 -11.65 15.02
C TYR A 999 20.75 -12.66 14.87
N LEU A 1000 19.76 -12.54 15.77
CA LEU A 1000 18.61 -13.46 15.96
C LEU A 1000 17.30 -12.90 15.39
#